data_AF-A0A6P7ZC68-F1
#
_entry.id   AF-A0A6P7ZC68-F1
#
_cell.length_a   1.000
_cell.length_b   1.000
_cell.length_c   1.000
_cell.angle_alpha   90.00
_cell.angle_beta   90.00
_cell.angle_gamma   90.00
#
_symmetry.space_group_name_H-M   'P 1'
#
loop_
_entity.id
_entity.type
_entity.pdbx_description
1 polymer ?
#
loop_
_entity_poly.entity_id
_entity_poly.type
_entity_poly.pdbx_seq_one_letter_code
_entity_poly.pdbx_strand_id
1 'polypeptide(L)'
;MSQLALLEAVVVGSPLEAGMALYKIVPKNPYYFWSVMSLIMQSISEQNENLSKTMFLPLAERMVEKMVKEDKIEAEAEVELYYMILERLGKHKEALDVIRGKLGEKLTSELQSRENKCMAMYKKLSKWPECNALSRRLLLKNSDDWQFYLTYFDSVFHLIDEAWTPPEGEQSVEGEVDYSIEQMAKFVLDRVAEESESTRQLRGPFLAKLELIRRLRLRGCNDEYKLGEPEELMFQYFKKFGDKPCCFTDLKVFVDLLAPSQYTKFINRLLGTLPRLEPSEGKLVLPTDIRALQRHLCIVQLSRLLGFYHAMDKNQKLDAVRELTLRYRHGLQFGKSCLKTELQFSDYYCLLAAHVLLDLWIETGEEAAVWHSLTLLEEGLANSPSNAQFKLLLIRIYCMLGAFEPVVDLYSSLDAKHIQHDTIGYLLTRYAESLGQYAAASQSCNFALRFFHSNQKDTSEYIIQAYKYGAFEKIPEFIAFRNRLNNSLHFAQVRTERMLLDLLLEANISISLEESVKSMSLSPEEDDIPWNDLRDNRDLTVLFNWDPKDRDVSEEHKKLSLEEETIWLLIRSLTLRLVSGLTNLSHTVEPKNSEKATENGVSSRIDTIRSLLQQLEVAVDSGKKFIDRKIQYPFLGPPPSRLAVFLSSGSCRCQTSSFHLIDDIYELDTHGLEETTEVQERIQTSLKSLLEQLKEMLNKSKGHLIEVRDGHFKTHSGILENLVFFAETISLSLWVTSYCSGVLRPFKSNLQKKKKKKKDTPAAMPQVFTVFSEYVSGLQTLLSNVIDHIKGLEVTLTALKLEELSLEDSTFSEEEKTFTKTAQGKVQSSYKQSLQEIEELLKKRLDTIKKLKI
;
A
#
# COMPACT_ATOMS: atom_id res chain seq x y z
N MET A 1 -15.60 -9.28 23.34
CA MET A 1 -14.35 -8.69 23.87
C MET A 1 -13.22 -9.58 23.41
N SER A 2 -12.32 -9.09 22.56
CA SER A 2 -11.19 -9.88 22.08
C SER A 2 -10.29 -10.27 23.26
N GLN A 3 -9.71 -11.47 23.23
CA GLN A 3 -8.71 -11.89 24.22
C GLN A 3 -7.54 -10.91 24.33
N LEU A 4 -7.26 -10.14 23.28
CA LEU A 4 -6.30 -9.04 23.28
C LEU A 4 -6.68 -7.89 24.23
N ALA A 5 -7.96 -7.49 24.27
CA ALA A 5 -8.42 -6.42 25.16
C ALA A 5 -8.39 -6.86 26.64
N LEU A 6 -8.62 -8.16 26.90
CA LEU A 6 -8.46 -8.75 28.24
C LEU A 6 -6.99 -8.88 28.63
N LEU A 7 -6.11 -9.23 27.70
CA LEU A 7 -4.65 -9.22 27.93
C LEU A 7 -4.12 -7.81 28.15
N GLU A 8 -4.55 -6.81 27.38
CA GLU A 8 -4.19 -5.41 27.61
C GLU A 8 -4.76 -4.88 28.94
N ALA A 9 -6.00 -5.17 29.30
CA ALA A 9 -6.57 -4.77 30.58
C ALA A 9 -5.85 -5.40 31.79
N VAL A 10 -5.46 -6.68 31.70
CA VAL A 10 -4.72 -7.39 32.76
C VAL A 10 -3.25 -6.92 32.82
N VAL A 11 -2.65 -6.57 31.68
CA VAL A 11 -1.27 -6.07 31.59
C VAL A 11 -1.14 -4.61 32.00
N VAL A 12 -2.21 -3.78 32.00
CA VAL A 12 -2.11 -2.35 32.33
C VAL A 12 -2.64 -2.04 33.75
N GLY A 13 -3.51 -2.86 34.35
CA GLY A 13 -3.93 -2.76 35.76
C GLY A 13 -2.82 -3.07 36.77
N SER A 14 -2.07 -4.16 36.52
CA SER A 14 -1.03 -4.68 37.42
C SER A 14 0.26 -3.82 37.52
N PRO A 15 0.74 -3.10 36.48
CA PRO A 15 1.95 -2.28 36.59
C PRO A 15 1.80 -1.05 37.46
N LEU A 16 0.59 -0.49 37.58
CA LEU A 16 0.30 0.63 38.49
C LEU A 16 0.61 0.23 39.94
N GLU A 17 0.02 -0.89 40.38
CA GLU A 17 0.20 -1.43 41.73
C GLU A 17 1.64 -1.85 41.98
N ALA A 18 2.27 -2.49 41.00
CA ALA A 18 3.68 -2.89 41.07
C ALA A 18 4.63 -1.68 41.18
N GLY A 19 4.42 -0.63 40.38
CA GLY A 19 5.22 0.60 40.44
C GLY A 19 5.08 1.32 41.78
N MET A 20 3.86 1.38 42.33
CA MET A 20 3.62 1.98 43.64
C MET A 20 4.21 1.14 44.77
N ALA A 21 4.19 -0.19 44.66
CA ALA A 21 4.86 -1.08 45.60
C ALA A 21 6.39 -0.89 45.55
N LEU A 22 6.98 -0.82 44.36
CA LEU A 22 8.41 -0.55 44.18
C LEU A 22 8.81 0.80 44.78
N TYR A 23 8.02 1.86 44.55
CA TYR A 23 8.27 3.16 45.15
C TYR A 23 8.19 3.15 46.69
N LYS A 24 7.27 2.36 47.27
CA LYS A 24 7.18 2.18 48.74
C LYS A 24 8.39 1.45 49.32
N ILE A 25 8.95 0.48 48.58
CA ILE A 25 10.14 -0.26 49.00
C ILE A 25 11.40 0.60 48.85
N VAL A 26 11.55 1.27 47.71
CA VAL A 26 12.68 2.13 47.38
C VAL A 26 12.14 3.45 46.81
N PRO A 27 12.18 4.56 47.56
CA PRO A 27 11.54 5.82 47.17
C PRO A 27 12.38 6.59 46.13
N LYS A 28 12.44 6.06 44.91
CA LYS A 28 13.07 6.70 43.73
C LYS A 28 12.00 7.28 42.82
N ASN A 29 12.15 8.54 42.39
CA ASN A 29 11.15 9.24 41.57
C ASN A 29 10.74 8.48 40.30
N PRO A 30 11.64 7.85 39.52
CA PRO A 30 11.23 7.11 38.32
C PRO A 30 10.14 6.05 38.58
N TYR A 31 10.20 5.33 39.70
CA TYR A 31 9.19 4.32 40.03
C TYR A 31 7.81 4.93 40.29
N TYR A 32 7.76 6.13 40.87
CA TYR A 32 6.51 6.87 41.05
C TYR A 32 5.93 7.29 39.70
N PHE A 33 6.77 7.83 38.80
CA PHE A 33 6.32 8.28 37.49
C PHE A 33 6.01 7.14 36.52
N TRP A 34 6.57 5.93 36.72
CA TRP A 34 6.11 4.73 36.01
C TRP A 34 4.65 4.39 36.36
N SER A 35 4.25 4.55 37.62
CA SER A 35 2.85 4.39 38.03
C SER A 35 1.95 5.45 37.41
N VAL A 36 2.39 6.72 37.39
CA VAL A 36 1.66 7.81 36.70
C VAL A 36 1.49 7.50 35.21
N MET A 37 2.57 7.10 34.53
CA MET A 37 2.50 6.76 33.11
C MET A 37 1.61 5.53 32.86
N SER A 38 1.58 4.56 33.77
CA SER A 38 0.66 3.41 33.68
C SER A 38 -0.80 3.83 33.76
N LEU A 39 -1.16 4.82 34.60
CA LEU A 39 -2.52 5.40 34.62
C LEU A 39 -2.90 6.07 33.29
N ILE A 40 -1.94 6.75 32.64
CA ILE A 40 -2.16 7.33 31.30
C ILE A 40 -2.36 6.22 30.27
N MET A 41 -1.59 5.13 30.36
CA MET A 41 -1.80 3.98 29.48
C MET A 41 -3.18 3.36 29.65
N GLN A 42 -3.69 3.22 30.88
CA GLN A 42 -5.07 2.77 31.14
C GLN A 42 -6.07 3.71 30.48
N SER A 43 -5.87 5.03 30.65
CA SER A 43 -6.69 6.07 30.06
C SER A 43 -6.73 6.02 28.52
N ILE A 44 -5.61 5.68 27.87
CA ILE A 44 -5.50 5.57 26.40
C ILE A 44 -6.17 4.30 25.88
N SER A 45 -6.06 3.19 26.62
CA SER A 45 -6.69 1.91 26.24
C SER A 45 -8.19 1.83 26.56
N GLU A 46 -8.69 2.72 27.40
CA GLU A 46 -10.07 2.70 27.86
C GLU A 46 -11.05 3.15 26.76
N GLN A 47 -12.05 2.32 26.48
CA GLN A 47 -13.09 2.64 25.48
C GLN A 47 -14.10 3.65 26.01
N ASN A 48 -14.30 3.70 27.33
CA ASN A 48 -15.18 4.67 27.96
C ASN A 48 -14.45 6.00 28.27
N GLU A 49 -14.61 6.98 27.38
CA GLU A 49 -14.02 8.32 27.57
C GLU A 49 -14.34 8.98 28.91
N ASN A 50 -15.53 8.71 29.48
CA ASN A 50 -15.91 9.31 30.76
C ASN A 50 -15.01 8.80 31.90
N LEU A 51 -14.70 7.51 31.94
CA LEU A 51 -13.84 6.93 32.98
C LEU A 51 -12.39 7.45 32.84
N SER A 52 -11.93 7.56 31.60
CA SER A 52 -10.64 8.15 31.24
C SER A 52 -10.48 9.59 31.79
N LYS A 53 -11.46 10.45 31.53
CA LYS A 53 -11.44 11.88 31.92
C LYS A 53 -11.82 12.16 33.38
N THR A 54 -12.59 11.29 34.03
CA THR A 54 -13.09 11.54 35.41
C THR A 54 -12.36 10.76 36.49
N MET A 55 -11.66 9.68 36.15
CA MET A 55 -10.98 8.82 37.13
C MET A 55 -9.47 8.75 36.88
N PHE A 56 -9.05 8.23 35.72
CA PHE A 56 -7.64 7.93 35.47
C PHE A 56 -6.77 9.19 35.34
N LEU A 57 -7.11 10.09 34.42
CA LEU A 57 -6.33 11.31 34.19
C LEU A 57 -6.33 12.27 35.41
N PRO A 58 -7.46 12.52 36.11
CA PRO A 58 -7.44 13.34 37.32
C PRO A 58 -6.66 12.72 38.49
N LEU A 59 -6.61 11.38 38.57
CA LEU A 59 -5.74 10.71 39.54
C LEU A 59 -4.27 10.91 39.20
N ALA A 60 -3.89 10.72 37.92
CA ALA A 60 -2.53 10.97 37.44
C ALA A 60 -2.09 12.42 37.70
N GLU A 61 -2.95 13.39 37.42
CA GLU A 61 -2.70 14.80 37.72
C GLU A 61 -2.43 15.04 39.21
N ARG A 62 -3.33 14.56 40.10
CA ARG A 62 -3.15 14.72 41.55
C ARG A 62 -1.85 14.09 42.06
N MET A 63 -1.44 12.96 41.46
CA MET A 63 -0.17 12.31 41.78
C MET A 63 1.02 13.20 41.41
N VAL A 64 1.02 13.78 40.21
CA VAL A 64 2.10 14.68 39.78
C VAL A 64 2.09 15.99 40.55
N GLU A 65 0.94 16.61 40.79
CA GLU A 65 0.81 17.82 41.60
C GLU A 65 1.37 17.67 43.02
N LYS A 66 1.21 16.48 43.60
CA LYS A 66 1.82 16.18 44.91
C LYS A 66 3.35 16.31 44.83
N MET A 67 3.97 15.75 43.80
CA MET A 67 5.43 15.85 43.60
C MET A 67 5.87 17.29 43.28
N VAL A 68 5.06 18.04 42.54
CA VAL A 68 5.30 19.48 42.29
C VAL A 68 5.28 20.27 43.61
N LYS A 69 4.28 20.06 44.48
CA LYS A 69 4.16 20.72 45.79
C LYS A 69 5.30 20.37 46.74
N GLU A 70 5.86 19.16 46.62
CA GLU A 70 7.00 18.69 47.41
C GLU A 70 8.37 19.10 46.82
N ASP A 71 8.41 19.85 45.70
CA ASP A 71 9.62 20.20 44.93
C ASP A 71 10.47 18.98 44.52
N LYS A 72 9.80 17.87 44.21
CA LYS A 72 10.39 16.56 43.82
C LYS A 72 10.31 16.28 42.32
N ILE A 73 10.11 17.32 41.50
CA ILE A 73 10.28 17.21 40.06
C ILE A 73 11.75 17.48 39.75
N GLU A 74 12.50 16.41 39.48
CA GLU A 74 13.95 16.42 39.30
C GLU A 74 14.33 16.46 37.82
N ALA A 75 13.59 15.77 36.95
CA ALA A 75 13.98 15.51 35.56
C ALA A 75 13.03 16.12 34.52
N GLU A 76 13.54 16.27 33.29
CA GLU A 76 12.79 16.74 32.12
C GLU A 76 11.57 15.87 31.82
N ALA A 77 11.76 14.54 31.79
CA ALA A 77 10.72 13.55 31.56
C ALA A 77 9.46 13.73 32.44
N GLU A 78 9.64 14.16 33.69
CA GLU A 78 8.55 14.36 34.65
C GLU A 78 7.74 15.61 34.30
N VAL A 79 8.39 16.65 33.78
CA VAL A 79 7.74 17.86 33.25
C VAL A 79 6.97 17.54 31.97
N GLU A 80 7.55 16.73 31.07
CA GLU A 80 6.88 16.28 29.85
C GLU A 80 5.64 15.45 30.14
N LEU A 81 5.76 14.52 31.10
CA LEU A 81 4.65 13.71 31.57
C LEU A 81 3.55 14.58 32.19
N TYR A 82 3.92 15.59 32.98
CA TYR A 82 2.93 16.52 33.55
C TYR A 82 2.20 17.31 32.47
N TYR A 83 2.94 17.87 31.52
CA TYR A 83 2.39 18.56 30.36
C TYR A 83 1.41 17.68 29.58
N MET A 84 1.79 16.43 29.28
CA MET A 84 0.95 15.47 28.58
C MET A 84 -0.36 15.18 29.35
N ILE A 85 -0.32 15.08 30.68
CA ILE A 85 -1.52 14.88 31.50
C ILE A 85 -2.46 16.09 31.40
N LEU A 86 -1.93 17.30 31.61
CA LEU A 86 -2.72 18.53 31.55
C LEU A 86 -3.31 18.76 30.16
N GLU A 87 -2.53 18.50 29.12
CA GLU A 87 -2.99 18.56 27.74
C GLU A 87 -4.16 17.61 27.48
N ARG A 88 -4.05 16.34 27.93
CA ARG A 88 -5.11 15.33 27.77
C ARG A 88 -6.37 15.63 28.58
N LEU A 89 -6.24 16.32 29.71
CA LEU A 89 -7.36 16.80 30.52
C LEU A 89 -8.08 18.02 29.92
N GLY A 90 -7.54 18.62 28.86
CA GLY A 90 -8.07 19.89 28.33
C GLY A 90 -7.66 21.11 29.17
N LYS A 91 -6.78 20.93 30.14
CA LYS A 91 -6.25 21.96 31.05
C LYS A 91 -5.13 22.76 30.40
N HIS A 92 -5.44 23.34 29.24
CA HIS A 92 -4.45 23.98 28.36
C HIS A 92 -3.80 25.22 28.97
N LYS A 93 -4.54 25.94 29.83
CA LYS A 93 -4.00 27.10 30.54
C LYS A 93 -3.01 26.68 31.60
N GLU A 94 -3.35 25.69 32.43
CA GLU A 94 -2.41 25.16 33.42
C GLU A 94 -1.18 24.55 32.75
N ALA A 95 -1.36 23.82 31.64
CA ALA A 95 -0.25 23.27 30.85
C ALA A 95 0.69 24.37 30.37
N LEU A 96 0.16 25.46 29.82
CA LEU A 96 0.94 26.61 29.40
C LEU A 96 1.72 27.25 30.56
N ASP A 97 1.07 27.42 31.71
CA ASP A 97 1.70 28.03 32.90
C ASP A 97 2.86 27.17 33.42
N VAL A 98 2.74 25.83 33.36
CA VAL A 98 3.81 24.88 33.71
C VAL A 98 5.03 25.03 32.78
N ILE A 99 4.80 25.07 31.47
CA ILE A 99 5.88 25.19 30.46
C ILE A 99 6.52 26.58 30.49
N ARG A 100 5.76 27.64 30.79
CA ARG A 100 6.31 28.98 30.86
C ARG A 100 7.03 29.26 32.18
N GLY A 101 6.61 28.62 33.26
CA GLY A 101 7.20 28.75 34.59
C GLY A 101 8.52 27.99 34.79
N LYS A 102 8.93 27.88 36.06
CA LYS A 102 10.21 27.28 36.49
C LYS A 102 10.41 25.83 36.03
N LEU A 103 9.33 25.04 35.92
CA LEU A 103 9.43 23.65 35.46
C LEU A 103 9.83 23.56 33.99
N GLY A 104 9.37 24.49 33.15
CA GLY A 104 9.74 24.53 31.74
C GLY A 104 11.21 24.86 31.48
N GLU A 105 11.92 25.47 32.43
CA GLU A 105 13.38 25.68 32.34
C GLU A 105 14.16 24.36 32.29
N LYS A 106 13.54 23.25 32.73
CA LYS A 106 14.12 21.90 32.65
C LYS A 106 14.00 21.27 31.26
N LEU A 107 13.14 21.79 30.38
CA LEU A 107 12.95 21.28 29.02
C LEU A 107 14.07 21.78 28.11
N THR A 108 15.20 21.06 28.11
CA THR A 108 16.44 21.50 27.45
C THR A 108 17.02 20.49 26.47
N SER A 109 16.52 19.25 26.45
CA SER A 109 17.07 18.18 25.61
C SER A 109 16.80 18.40 24.12
N GLU A 110 15.59 18.82 23.74
CA GLU A 110 15.22 19.05 22.34
C GLU A 110 15.29 20.53 21.95
N LEU A 111 15.74 20.80 20.72
CA LEU A 111 15.77 22.15 20.16
C LEU A 111 14.35 22.73 20.14
N GLN A 112 14.17 23.89 20.79
CA GLN A 112 12.89 24.60 20.85
C GLN A 112 11.74 23.79 21.49
N SER A 113 12.04 22.77 22.32
CA SER A 113 11.01 21.97 23.01
C SER A 113 9.98 22.85 23.72
N ARG A 114 10.49 23.81 24.52
CA ARG A 114 9.68 24.75 25.27
C ARG A 114 8.82 25.63 24.35
N GLU A 115 9.42 26.22 23.32
CA GLU A 115 8.69 27.06 22.37
C GLU A 115 7.63 26.29 21.58
N ASN A 116 7.91 25.06 21.14
CA ASN A 116 6.94 24.22 20.44
C ASN A 116 5.75 23.84 21.34
N LYS A 117 6.02 23.47 22.60
CA LYS A 117 4.97 23.17 23.60
C LYS A 117 4.15 24.42 23.95
N CYS A 118 4.78 25.59 24.10
CA CYS A 118 4.07 26.87 24.24
C CYS A 118 3.18 27.16 23.02
N MET A 119 3.72 27.00 21.80
CA MET A 119 2.98 27.25 20.56
C MET A 119 1.74 26.35 20.45
N ALA A 120 1.86 25.06 20.77
CA ALA A 120 0.75 24.13 20.78
C ALA A 120 -0.35 24.59 21.76
N MET A 121 0.02 25.02 22.97
CA MET A 121 -0.95 25.51 23.95
C MET A 121 -1.57 26.85 23.57
N TYR A 122 -0.80 27.79 23.01
CA TYR A 122 -1.35 29.06 22.51
C TYR A 122 -2.40 28.83 21.42
N LYS A 123 -2.15 27.93 20.46
CA LYS A 123 -3.13 27.54 19.44
C LYS A 123 -4.41 26.96 20.06
N LYS A 124 -4.30 26.03 21.01
CA LYS A 124 -5.48 25.43 21.67
C LYS A 124 -6.28 26.43 22.51
N LEU A 125 -5.62 27.44 23.07
CA LEU A 125 -6.26 28.51 23.84
C LEU A 125 -6.78 29.66 22.96
N SER A 126 -6.59 29.60 21.64
CA SER A 126 -6.87 30.72 20.71
C SER A 126 -6.17 32.02 21.12
N LYS A 127 -4.96 31.90 21.68
CA LYS A 127 -4.10 33.02 22.07
C LYS A 127 -3.26 33.48 20.88
N TRP A 128 -3.94 34.06 19.89
CA TRP A 128 -3.34 34.46 18.62
C TRP A 128 -2.24 35.53 18.74
N PRO A 129 -2.32 36.55 19.63
CA PRO A 129 -1.23 37.50 19.82
C PRO A 129 0.08 36.82 20.24
N GLU A 130 0.00 35.88 21.18
CA GLU A 130 1.16 35.11 21.64
C GLU A 130 1.69 34.15 20.57
N CYS A 131 0.81 33.47 19.83
CA CYS A 131 1.21 32.66 18.65
C CYS A 131 2.01 33.50 17.65
N ASN A 132 1.53 34.71 17.36
CA ASN A 132 2.13 35.61 16.39
C ASN A 132 3.51 36.07 16.85
N ALA A 133 3.60 36.65 18.05
CA ALA A 133 4.85 37.16 18.61
C ALA A 133 5.90 36.05 18.72
N LEU A 134 5.52 34.86 19.16
CA LEU A 134 6.42 33.71 19.23
C LEU A 134 6.92 33.29 17.85
N SER A 135 6.02 33.14 16.86
CA SER A 135 6.40 32.78 15.49
C SER A 135 7.34 33.81 14.88
N ARG A 136 7.02 35.10 15.05
CA ARG A 136 7.84 36.22 14.60
C ARG A 136 9.23 36.19 15.23
N ARG A 137 9.32 36.04 16.55
CA ARG A 137 10.58 35.94 17.29
C ARG A 137 11.44 34.77 16.80
N LEU A 138 10.82 33.62 16.53
CA LEU A 138 11.53 32.44 16.03
C LEU A 138 11.99 32.61 14.58
N LEU A 139 11.18 33.24 13.72
CA LEU A 139 11.55 33.56 12.34
C LEU A 139 12.68 34.61 12.25
N LEU A 140 12.74 35.55 13.20
CA LEU A 140 13.88 36.48 13.32
C LEU A 140 15.18 35.77 13.70
N LYS A 141 15.09 34.64 14.43
CA LYS A 141 16.26 33.81 14.77
C LYS A 141 16.63 32.85 13.64
N ASN A 142 15.64 32.27 12.96
CA ASN A 142 15.82 31.38 11.82
C ASN A 142 14.76 31.66 10.76
N SER A 143 15.15 32.37 9.71
CA SER A 143 14.25 32.81 8.63
C SER A 143 13.88 31.72 7.61
N ASP A 144 14.36 30.48 7.78
CA ASP A 144 14.08 29.33 6.89
C ASP A 144 13.11 28.30 7.50
N ASP A 145 12.55 28.58 8.69
CA ASP A 145 11.65 27.63 9.37
C ASP A 145 10.20 27.74 8.88
N TRP A 146 9.84 26.85 7.95
CA TRP A 146 8.52 26.85 7.29
C TRP A 146 7.35 26.71 8.26
N GLN A 147 7.48 25.95 9.35
CA GLN A 147 6.38 25.71 10.29
C GLN A 147 5.92 27.01 10.98
N PHE A 148 6.88 27.92 11.23
CA PHE A 148 6.61 29.20 11.87
C PHE A 148 6.10 30.24 10.90
N TYR A 149 6.43 30.18 9.59
CA TYR A 149 5.75 31.01 8.59
C TYR A 149 4.25 30.67 8.51
N LEU A 150 3.91 29.38 8.43
CA LEU A 150 2.50 28.96 8.39
C LEU A 150 1.74 29.45 9.63
N THR A 151 2.33 29.24 10.81
CA THR A 151 1.73 29.67 12.08
C THR A 151 1.65 31.19 12.22
N TYR A 152 2.68 31.92 11.79
CA TYR A 152 2.69 33.37 11.75
C TYR A 152 1.53 33.90 10.89
N PHE A 153 1.40 33.40 9.65
CA PHE A 153 0.29 33.79 8.78
C PHE A 153 -1.08 33.43 9.36
N ASP A 154 -1.27 32.21 9.88
CA ASP A 154 -2.52 31.81 10.52
C ASP A 154 -2.88 32.79 11.65
N SER A 155 -1.91 33.12 12.52
CA SER A 155 -2.13 34.00 13.66
C SER A 155 -2.48 35.43 13.27
N VAL A 156 -1.81 36.05 12.28
CA VAL A 156 -2.15 37.40 11.82
C VAL A 156 -3.57 37.43 11.28
N PHE A 157 -3.94 36.43 10.47
CA PHE A 157 -5.26 36.37 9.88
C PHE A 157 -6.36 36.22 10.93
N HIS A 158 -6.14 35.41 11.97
CA HIS A 158 -7.05 35.35 13.11
C HIS A 158 -7.18 36.70 13.85
N LEU A 159 -6.06 37.40 14.07
CA LEU A 159 -6.08 38.74 14.70
C LEU A 159 -6.87 39.76 13.87
N ILE A 160 -6.76 39.71 12.54
CA ILE A 160 -7.55 40.54 11.63
C ILE A 160 -9.04 40.20 11.73
N ASP A 161 -9.38 38.91 11.70
CA ASP A 161 -10.77 38.45 11.76
C ASP A 161 -11.44 38.81 13.10
N GLU A 162 -10.66 38.82 14.18
CA GLU A 162 -11.08 39.23 15.53
C GLU A 162 -11.07 40.75 15.73
N ALA A 163 -10.66 41.52 14.71
CA ALA A 163 -10.47 42.98 14.79
C ALA A 163 -9.64 43.40 16.02
N TRP A 164 -8.59 42.62 16.32
CA TRP A 164 -7.77 42.82 17.50
C TRP A 164 -6.99 44.14 17.42
N THR A 165 -6.93 44.86 18.54
CA THR A 165 -6.14 46.09 18.68
C THR A 165 -5.15 45.97 19.82
N PRO A 166 -3.93 46.55 19.70
CA PRO A 166 -2.92 46.43 20.74
C PRO A 166 -3.37 47.11 22.04
N PRO A 167 -3.11 46.49 23.21
CA PRO A 167 -3.35 47.13 24.50
C PRO A 167 -2.37 48.29 24.75
N GLU A 168 -2.68 49.19 25.68
CA GLU A 168 -1.83 50.34 26.05
C GLU A 168 -0.47 49.95 26.70
N GLY A 169 -0.25 48.66 26.97
CA GLY A 169 0.96 48.11 27.58
C GLY A 169 1.68 47.09 26.69
N GLU A 170 2.25 46.04 27.31
CA GLU A 170 2.88 44.95 26.57
C GLU A 170 1.85 44.21 25.70
N GLN A 171 2.10 44.13 24.39
CA GLN A 171 1.16 43.56 23.42
C GLN A 171 0.95 42.05 23.62
N SER A 172 2.03 41.36 23.98
CA SER A 172 2.07 39.93 24.22
C SER A 172 3.26 39.62 25.10
N VAL A 173 3.10 38.60 25.94
CA VAL A 173 4.14 38.06 26.81
C VAL A 173 5.31 37.41 26.07
N GLU A 174 5.19 37.24 24.74
CA GLU A 174 6.26 36.76 23.85
C GLU A 174 6.90 37.88 23.01
N GLY A 175 6.39 39.12 23.13
CA GLY A 175 6.93 40.32 22.49
C GLY A 175 5.96 41.02 21.53
N GLU A 176 6.53 41.61 20.49
CA GLU A 176 5.81 42.41 19.47
C GLU A 176 4.89 41.54 18.60
N VAL A 177 3.68 42.05 18.34
CA VAL A 177 2.61 41.38 17.60
C VAL A 177 2.32 42.14 16.30
N ASP A 178 2.33 41.43 15.19
CA ASP A 178 1.81 41.89 13.91
C ASP A 178 0.32 41.49 13.81
N TYR A 179 -0.56 42.45 13.56
CA TYR A 179 -2.03 42.27 13.60
C TYR A 179 -2.74 42.82 12.36
N SER A 180 -1.98 43.27 11.36
CA SER A 180 -2.50 43.86 10.12
C SER A 180 -1.80 43.28 8.90
N ILE A 181 -2.45 43.37 7.74
CA ILE A 181 -1.87 42.87 6.49
C ILE A 181 -0.62 43.68 6.12
N GLU A 182 -0.62 44.98 6.40
CA GLU A 182 0.50 45.90 6.17
C GLU A 182 1.74 45.46 6.95
N GLN A 183 1.59 45.14 8.23
CA GLN A 183 2.68 44.66 9.08
C GLN A 183 3.20 43.30 8.61
N MET A 184 2.29 42.37 8.31
CA MET A 184 2.64 41.04 7.81
C MET A 184 3.38 41.09 6.47
N ALA A 185 2.88 41.90 5.52
CA ALA A 185 3.53 42.13 4.24
C ALA A 185 4.92 42.75 4.44
N LYS A 186 5.03 43.76 5.30
CA LYS A 186 6.31 44.38 5.63
C LYS A 186 7.29 43.36 6.22
N PHE A 187 6.88 42.57 7.20
CA PHE A 187 7.74 41.57 7.83
C PHE A 187 8.31 40.58 6.81
N VAL A 188 7.46 40.05 5.91
CA VAL A 188 7.92 39.13 4.85
C VAL A 188 8.85 39.82 3.86
N LEU A 189 8.56 41.06 3.46
CA LEU A 189 9.42 41.84 2.56
C LEU A 189 10.78 42.14 3.19
N ASP A 190 10.81 42.46 4.48
CA ASP A 190 12.04 42.70 5.24
C ASP A 190 12.89 41.41 5.30
N ARG A 191 12.28 40.26 5.58
CA ARG A 191 12.99 38.95 5.54
C ARG A 191 13.57 38.64 4.16
N VAL A 192 12.85 38.95 3.08
CA VAL A 192 13.34 38.76 1.70
C VAL A 192 14.48 39.72 1.37
N ALA A 193 14.43 40.96 1.87
CA ALA A 193 15.48 41.96 1.67
C ALA A 193 16.78 41.56 2.38
N GLU A 194 16.70 41.24 3.68
CA GLU A 194 17.83 40.75 4.48
C GLU A 194 18.47 39.51 3.85
N GLU A 195 17.64 38.58 3.38
CA GLU A 195 18.13 37.36 2.73
C GLU A 195 18.80 37.63 1.38
N SER A 196 18.41 38.71 0.68
CA SER A 196 19.04 39.08 -0.59
C SER A 196 20.46 39.64 -0.41
N GLU A 197 20.82 40.08 0.79
CA GLU A 197 22.16 40.55 1.18
C GLU A 197 23.04 39.43 1.75
N SER A 198 22.44 38.27 2.09
CA SER A 198 23.14 37.11 2.64
C SER A 198 24.03 36.40 1.60
N THR A 199 25.18 35.90 2.07
CA THR A 199 26.08 35.06 1.25
C THR A 199 25.53 33.65 1.04
N ARG A 200 24.66 33.17 1.94
CA ARG A 200 23.98 31.87 1.83
C ARG A 200 22.49 32.12 1.63
N GLN A 201 22.02 31.88 0.41
CA GLN A 201 20.62 32.10 0.04
C GLN A 201 19.69 31.03 0.63
N LEU A 202 18.83 31.43 1.55
CA LEU A 202 17.74 30.66 2.15
C LEU A 202 16.49 30.69 1.27
N ARG A 203 15.68 29.63 1.33
CA ARG A 203 14.50 29.46 0.45
C ARG A 203 13.23 30.02 1.07
N GLY A 204 13.09 29.86 2.38
CA GLY A 204 11.93 30.18 3.20
C GLY A 204 11.34 31.57 2.94
N PRO A 205 12.12 32.67 3.00
CA PRO A 205 11.58 34.01 2.80
C PRO A 205 10.91 34.20 1.43
N PHE A 206 11.50 33.64 0.36
CA PHE A 206 10.95 33.75 -0.99
C PHE A 206 9.66 32.92 -1.15
N LEU A 207 9.59 31.73 -0.54
CA LEU A 207 8.39 30.90 -0.55
C LEU A 207 7.28 31.49 0.34
N ALA A 208 7.65 32.09 1.48
CA ALA A 208 6.72 32.75 2.38
C ALA A 208 5.99 33.91 1.69
N LYS A 209 6.70 34.64 0.80
CA LYS A 209 6.09 35.68 -0.02
C LYS A 209 5.03 35.14 -1.00
N LEU A 210 5.27 33.99 -1.63
CA LEU A 210 4.27 33.33 -2.50
C LEU A 210 3.07 32.82 -1.69
N GLU A 211 3.32 32.22 -0.53
CA GLU A 211 2.27 31.73 0.36
C GLU A 211 1.39 32.86 0.91
N LEU A 212 1.99 34.00 1.26
CA LEU A 212 1.25 35.19 1.66
C LEU A 212 0.30 35.67 0.55
N ILE A 213 0.79 35.76 -0.69
CA ILE A 213 -0.05 36.13 -1.85
C ILE A 213 -1.19 35.12 -2.04
N ARG A 214 -0.90 33.82 -1.92
CA ARG A 214 -1.92 32.77 -2.03
C ARG A 214 -3.05 32.96 -1.01
N ARG A 215 -2.70 33.19 0.25
CA ARG A 215 -3.68 33.37 1.33
C ARG A 215 -4.50 34.65 1.18
N LEU A 216 -3.85 35.75 0.78
CA LEU A 216 -4.53 37.02 0.50
C LEU A 216 -5.51 36.88 -0.69
N ARG A 217 -5.11 36.17 -1.76
CA ARG A 217 -5.99 35.86 -2.90
C ARG A 217 -7.21 35.05 -2.50
N LEU A 218 -7.04 34.04 -1.66
CA LEU A 218 -8.14 33.23 -1.14
C LEU A 218 -9.14 34.05 -0.29
N ARG A 219 -8.66 35.11 0.37
CA ARG A 219 -9.49 36.05 1.14
C ARG A 219 -10.10 37.18 0.31
N GLY A 220 -9.76 37.28 -0.97
CA GLY A 220 -10.23 38.35 -1.85
C GLY A 220 -9.50 39.68 -1.68
N CYS A 221 -8.38 39.72 -0.95
CA CYS A 221 -7.60 40.93 -0.67
C CYS A 221 -6.39 41.02 -1.62
N ASN A 222 -6.61 41.43 -2.88
CA ASN A 222 -5.55 41.47 -3.88
C ASN A 222 -5.18 42.91 -4.25
N ASP A 223 -3.87 43.18 -4.26
CA ASP A 223 -3.20 44.29 -4.96
C ASP A 223 -2.84 45.58 -4.17
N GLU A 224 -3.20 45.72 -2.89
CA GLU A 224 -2.85 46.95 -2.13
C GLU A 224 -1.40 46.98 -1.61
N TYR A 225 -0.79 45.81 -1.40
CA TYR A 225 0.44 45.67 -0.58
C TYR A 225 1.75 45.50 -1.36
N LYS A 226 1.74 45.73 -2.68
CA LYS A 226 2.94 45.69 -3.55
C LYS A 226 3.79 44.42 -3.43
N LEU A 227 3.16 43.27 -3.13
CA LEU A 227 3.86 41.99 -3.04
C LEU A 227 4.37 41.51 -4.42
N GLY A 228 3.75 41.98 -5.51
CA GLY A 228 4.15 41.68 -6.89
C GLY A 228 3.43 40.46 -7.46
N GLU A 229 3.63 40.22 -8.76
CA GLU A 229 2.95 39.17 -9.50
C GLU A 229 3.55 37.78 -9.21
N PRO A 230 2.76 36.74 -8.94
CA PRO A 230 3.27 35.38 -8.74
C PRO A 230 4.10 34.85 -9.91
N GLU A 231 3.71 35.16 -11.16
CA GLU A 231 4.50 34.81 -12.35
C GLU A 231 5.93 35.39 -12.27
N GLU A 232 6.07 36.64 -11.81
CA GLU A 232 7.36 37.29 -11.61
C GLU A 232 8.14 36.67 -10.47
N LEU A 233 7.49 36.42 -9.33
CA LEU A 233 8.13 35.89 -8.13
C LEU A 233 8.62 34.45 -8.35
N MET A 234 7.83 33.60 -8.98
CA MET A 234 8.23 32.24 -9.35
C MET A 234 9.40 32.26 -10.35
N PHE A 235 9.40 33.21 -11.30
CA PHE A 235 10.52 33.40 -12.22
C PHE A 235 11.81 33.83 -11.50
N GLN A 236 11.72 34.78 -10.56
CA GLN A 236 12.86 35.23 -9.75
C GLN A 236 13.39 34.11 -8.85
N TYR A 237 12.48 33.33 -8.26
CA TYR A 237 12.82 32.16 -7.48
C TYR A 237 13.60 31.14 -8.33
N PHE A 238 13.11 30.83 -9.53
CA PHE A 238 13.81 29.95 -10.48
C PHE A 238 15.18 30.50 -10.90
N LYS A 239 15.34 31.82 -11.04
CA LYS A 239 16.66 32.41 -11.31
C LYS A 239 17.67 32.16 -10.18
N LYS A 240 17.23 32.11 -8.93
CA LYS A 240 18.07 31.88 -7.75
C LYS A 240 18.34 30.40 -7.50
N PHE A 241 17.30 29.57 -7.60
CA PHE A 241 17.34 28.17 -7.15
C PHE A 241 17.16 27.14 -8.26
N GLY A 242 16.97 27.55 -9.52
CA GLY A 242 16.65 26.64 -10.63
C GLY A 242 17.72 25.60 -10.94
N ASP A 243 18.98 25.80 -10.51
CA ASP A 243 20.04 24.79 -10.62
C ASP A 243 19.99 23.74 -9.50
N LYS A 244 19.07 23.88 -8.54
CA LYS A 244 18.87 22.96 -7.42
C LYS A 244 17.72 21.99 -7.73
N PRO A 245 17.89 20.68 -7.44
CA PRO A 245 16.83 19.68 -7.67
C PRO A 245 15.49 19.99 -6.97
N CYS A 246 15.51 20.69 -5.83
CA CYS A 246 14.31 21.06 -5.08
C CYS A 246 13.49 22.19 -5.73
N CYS A 247 13.99 22.90 -6.74
CA CYS A 247 13.27 24.03 -7.32
C CYS A 247 11.89 23.63 -7.86
N PHE A 248 11.78 22.43 -8.44
CA PHE A 248 10.49 21.90 -8.89
C PHE A 248 9.52 21.69 -7.73
N THR A 249 9.93 20.97 -6.67
CA THR A 249 9.03 20.66 -5.54
C THR A 249 8.57 21.91 -4.81
N ASP A 250 9.46 22.90 -4.72
CA ASP A 250 9.17 24.18 -4.06
C ASP A 250 8.19 25.02 -4.89
N LEU A 251 8.27 25.00 -6.23
CA LEU A 251 7.34 25.70 -7.11
C LEU A 251 6.02 24.93 -7.35
N LYS A 252 6.03 23.59 -7.30
CA LYS A 252 4.85 22.73 -7.56
C LYS A 252 3.65 23.13 -6.71
N VAL A 253 3.86 23.52 -5.45
CA VAL A 253 2.76 23.85 -4.52
C VAL A 253 2.11 25.21 -4.75
N PHE A 254 2.69 26.04 -5.62
CA PHE A 254 2.25 27.41 -5.93
C PHE A 254 1.82 27.63 -7.38
N VAL A 255 1.86 26.59 -8.23
CA VAL A 255 1.45 26.73 -9.65
C VAL A 255 -0.03 27.09 -9.82
N ASP A 256 -0.86 26.86 -8.81
CA ASP A 256 -2.26 27.30 -8.76
C ASP A 256 -2.42 28.82 -8.73
N LEU A 257 -1.35 29.57 -8.43
CA LEU A 257 -1.33 31.03 -8.54
C LEU A 257 -1.23 31.56 -9.97
N LEU A 258 -0.90 30.70 -10.94
CA LEU A 258 -0.82 31.03 -12.34
C LEU A 258 -2.14 30.69 -13.04
N ALA A 259 -2.66 31.61 -13.85
CA ALA A 259 -3.77 31.29 -14.74
C ALA A 259 -3.29 30.39 -15.90
N PRO A 260 -4.13 29.47 -16.43
CA PRO A 260 -3.76 28.65 -17.58
C PRO A 260 -3.28 29.44 -18.81
N SER A 261 -3.82 30.66 -19.00
CA SER A 261 -3.39 31.58 -20.07
C SER A 261 -1.94 32.06 -19.92
N GLN A 262 -1.36 32.01 -18.71
CA GLN A 262 0.01 32.44 -18.42
C GLN A 262 1.05 31.32 -18.62
N TYR A 263 0.64 30.05 -18.67
CA TYR A 263 1.57 28.91 -18.65
C TYR A 263 2.62 28.99 -19.76
N THR A 264 2.18 29.22 -21.00
CA THR A 264 3.08 29.29 -22.16
C THR A 264 4.07 30.43 -22.06
N LYS A 265 3.59 31.61 -21.64
CA LYS A 265 4.42 32.80 -21.42
C LYS A 265 5.44 32.54 -20.31
N PHE A 266 5.03 31.93 -19.20
CA PHE A 266 5.89 31.60 -18.08
C PHE A 266 7.01 30.63 -18.47
N ILE A 267 6.69 29.51 -19.12
CA ILE A 267 7.69 28.54 -19.59
C ILE A 267 8.68 29.17 -20.57
N ASN A 268 8.20 29.92 -21.57
CA ASN A 268 9.07 30.62 -22.53
C ASN A 268 10.01 31.61 -21.83
N ARG A 269 9.51 32.29 -20.79
CA ARG A 269 10.33 33.20 -19.98
C ARG A 269 11.43 32.46 -19.22
N LEU A 270 11.14 31.29 -18.63
CA LEU A 270 12.14 30.46 -17.95
C LEU A 270 13.21 29.96 -18.93
N LEU A 271 12.79 29.47 -20.10
CA LEU A 271 13.69 29.04 -21.18
C LEU A 271 14.64 30.16 -21.60
N GLY A 272 14.14 31.40 -21.66
CA GLY A 272 14.95 32.59 -21.96
C GLY A 272 16.07 32.89 -20.96
N THR A 273 16.12 32.21 -19.81
CA THR A 273 17.22 32.35 -18.83
C THR A 273 18.36 31.35 -19.03
N LEU A 274 18.20 30.37 -19.92
CA LEU A 274 19.25 29.43 -20.26
C LEU A 274 20.29 30.14 -21.16
N PRO A 275 21.57 29.76 -21.08
CA PRO A 275 22.59 30.33 -21.97
C PRO A 275 22.17 30.19 -23.44
N ARG A 276 22.12 31.31 -24.17
CA ARG A 276 21.87 31.29 -25.61
C ARG A 276 23.12 30.75 -26.30
N LEU A 277 23.10 29.47 -26.65
CA LEU A 277 23.98 28.96 -27.69
C LEU A 277 23.31 29.29 -29.02
N GLU A 278 24.01 29.95 -29.94
CA GLU A 278 23.48 30.13 -31.29
C GLU A 278 23.19 28.74 -31.86
N PRO A 279 21.94 28.43 -32.23
CA PRO A 279 21.65 27.18 -32.90
C PRO A 279 22.38 27.22 -34.24
N SER A 280 23.44 26.43 -34.40
CA SER A 280 23.90 26.08 -35.74
C SER A 280 22.72 25.41 -36.43
N GLU A 281 22.28 25.96 -37.57
CA GLU A 281 21.06 25.58 -38.30
C GLU A 281 20.68 24.10 -38.09
N GLY A 282 19.54 23.85 -37.43
CA GLY A 282 18.95 22.53 -37.25
C GLY A 282 19.47 21.66 -36.09
N LYS A 283 20.38 22.13 -35.23
CA LYS A 283 20.84 21.35 -34.06
C LYS A 283 20.19 21.79 -32.75
N LEU A 284 19.82 20.80 -31.93
CA LEU A 284 19.23 20.98 -30.60
C LEU A 284 20.22 21.65 -29.63
N VAL A 285 19.74 22.63 -28.86
CA VAL A 285 20.57 23.33 -27.86
C VAL A 285 20.75 22.46 -26.62
N LEU A 286 21.98 22.04 -26.34
CA LEU A 286 22.32 21.16 -25.23
C LEU A 286 23.03 21.94 -24.10
N PRO A 287 22.82 21.56 -22.83
CA PRO A 287 23.39 22.29 -21.69
C PRO A 287 24.92 22.16 -21.64
N THR A 288 25.65 23.24 -21.33
CA THR A 288 27.13 23.24 -21.28
C THR A 288 27.71 22.75 -19.96
N ASP A 289 26.93 22.83 -18.89
CA ASP A 289 27.34 22.44 -17.54
C ASP A 289 26.16 21.88 -16.74
N ILE A 290 26.46 21.35 -15.54
CA ILE A 290 25.47 20.75 -14.65
C ILE A 290 24.38 21.76 -14.23
N ARG A 291 24.73 23.04 -14.03
CA ARG A 291 23.75 24.05 -13.58
C ARG A 291 22.75 24.35 -14.68
N ALA A 292 23.21 24.56 -15.91
CA ALA A 292 22.35 24.75 -17.08
C ALA A 292 21.47 23.51 -17.33
N LEU A 293 22.03 22.31 -17.12
CA LEU A 293 21.30 21.06 -17.23
C LEU A 293 20.16 20.97 -16.21
N GLN A 294 20.42 21.24 -14.93
CA GLN A 294 19.41 21.20 -13.86
C GLN A 294 18.33 22.26 -14.07
N ARG A 295 18.70 23.47 -14.50
CA ARG A 295 17.74 24.54 -14.84
C ARG A 295 16.79 24.11 -15.97
N HIS A 296 17.34 23.57 -17.05
CA HIS A 296 16.51 23.05 -18.15
C HIS A 296 15.62 21.90 -17.67
N LEU A 297 16.16 20.96 -16.88
CA LEU A 297 15.40 19.83 -16.36
C LEU A 297 14.20 20.28 -15.50
N CYS A 298 14.40 21.27 -14.63
CA CYS A 298 13.33 21.86 -13.83
C CYS A 298 12.25 22.51 -14.73
N ILE A 299 12.64 23.18 -15.83
CA ILE A 299 11.68 23.73 -16.81
C ILE A 299 10.87 22.61 -17.47
N VAL A 300 11.50 21.50 -17.82
CA VAL A 300 10.83 20.33 -18.42
C VAL A 300 9.85 19.71 -17.44
N GLN A 301 10.22 19.55 -16.16
CA GLN A 301 9.33 19.08 -15.10
C GLN A 301 8.13 20.03 -14.91
N LEU A 302 8.36 21.34 -14.87
CA LEU A 302 7.29 22.35 -14.82
C LEU A 302 6.40 22.29 -16.07
N SER A 303 6.98 22.05 -17.25
CA SER A 303 6.22 21.92 -18.49
C SER A 303 5.31 20.68 -18.46
N ARG A 304 5.76 19.57 -17.86
CA ARG A 304 4.91 18.40 -17.62
C ARG A 304 3.78 18.70 -16.63
N LEU A 305 4.10 19.34 -15.51
CA LEU A 305 3.14 19.73 -14.47
C LEU A 305 2.07 20.69 -14.99
N LEU A 306 2.43 21.60 -15.89
CA LEU A 306 1.50 22.54 -16.53
C LEU A 306 0.72 21.95 -17.72
N GLY A 307 0.89 20.65 -18.01
CA GLY A 307 0.08 19.91 -18.96
C GLY A 307 0.56 19.94 -20.41
N PHE A 308 1.72 20.53 -20.72
CA PHE A 308 2.20 20.66 -22.11
C PHE A 308 2.40 19.31 -22.80
N TYR A 309 3.03 18.35 -22.11
CA TYR A 309 3.25 17.00 -22.65
C TYR A 309 1.95 16.21 -22.86
N HIS A 310 0.94 16.46 -22.03
CA HIS A 310 -0.36 15.79 -22.13
C HIS A 310 -1.21 16.34 -23.29
N ALA A 311 -1.00 17.61 -23.65
CA ALA A 311 -1.69 18.25 -24.77
C ALA A 311 -1.07 17.92 -26.15
N MET A 312 0.14 17.32 -26.18
CA MET A 312 0.82 16.92 -27.40
C MET A 312 0.10 15.77 -28.10
N ASP A 313 0.06 15.81 -29.43
CA ASP A 313 -0.32 14.65 -30.24
C ASP A 313 0.76 13.56 -30.22
N LYS A 314 0.46 12.40 -30.83
CA LYS A 314 1.37 11.25 -30.90
C LYS A 314 2.75 11.62 -31.44
N ASN A 315 2.82 12.35 -32.56
CA ASN A 315 4.09 12.65 -33.21
C ASN A 315 4.90 13.64 -32.36
N GLN A 316 4.23 14.64 -31.78
CA GLN A 316 4.84 15.59 -30.86
C GLN A 316 5.37 14.90 -29.59
N LYS A 317 4.65 13.92 -29.03
CA LYS A 317 5.14 13.11 -27.89
C LYS A 317 6.39 12.32 -28.27
N LEU A 318 6.41 11.69 -29.45
CA LEU A 318 7.60 10.97 -29.94
C LEU A 318 8.78 11.90 -30.18
N ASP A 319 8.55 13.10 -30.74
CA ASP A 319 9.58 14.14 -30.90
C ASP A 319 10.17 14.55 -29.55
N ALA A 320 9.30 14.78 -28.56
CA ALA A 320 9.70 15.14 -27.22
C ALA A 320 10.50 14.01 -26.53
N VAL A 321 10.10 12.75 -26.71
CA VAL A 321 10.88 11.58 -26.23
C VAL A 321 12.27 11.57 -26.86
N ARG A 322 12.40 11.76 -28.17
CA ARG A 322 13.70 11.82 -28.85
C ARG A 322 14.58 12.95 -28.30
N GLU A 323 14.00 14.12 -28.07
CA GLU A 323 14.68 15.26 -27.48
C GLU A 323 15.17 14.99 -26.03
N LEU A 324 14.31 14.39 -25.20
CA LEU A 324 14.62 14.03 -23.82
C LEU A 324 15.73 12.97 -23.76
N THR A 325 15.66 11.94 -24.60
CA THR A 325 16.69 10.90 -24.70
C THR A 325 18.02 11.48 -25.15
N LEU A 326 18.04 12.40 -26.11
CA LEU A 326 19.29 13.07 -26.53
C LEU A 326 19.92 13.86 -25.38
N ARG A 327 19.10 14.56 -24.58
CA ARG A 327 19.56 15.30 -23.39
C ARG A 327 20.04 14.38 -22.28
N TYR A 328 19.35 13.28 -22.05
CA TYR A 328 19.77 12.25 -21.10
C TYR A 328 21.20 11.78 -21.42
N ARG A 329 21.42 11.30 -22.65
CA ARG A 329 22.72 10.79 -23.13
C ARG A 329 23.80 11.86 -23.11
N HIS A 330 23.49 13.07 -23.57
CA HIS A 330 24.43 14.19 -23.48
C HIS A 330 24.82 14.49 -22.03
N GLY A 331 23.87 14.42 -21.10
CA GLY A 331 24.10 14.69 -19.69
C GLY A 331 25.01 13.69 -18.98
N LEU A 332 25.09 12.44 -19.46
CA LEU A 332 25.97 11.40 -18.89
C LEU A 332 27.44 11.82 -18.90
N GLN A 333 27.85 12.72 -19.82
CA GLN A 333 29.22 13.19 -19.86
C GLN A 333 29.63 13.94 -18.59
N PHE A 334 28.69 14.58 -17.90
CA PHE A 334 28.94 15.38 -16.70
C PHE A 334 29.08 14.53 -15.44
N GLY A 335 28.56 13.30 -15.44
CA GLY A 335 28.60 12.39 -14.30
C GLY A 335 29.52 11.18 -14.49
N LYS A 336 30.49 11.24 -15.42
CA LYS A 336 31.48 10.17 -15.63
C LYS A 336 32.32 9.87 -14.38
N SER A 337 32.52 10.85 -13.51
CA SER A 337 33.26 10.72 -12.25
C SER A 337 32.38 10.40 -11.05
N CYS A 338 31.05 10.28 -11.22
CA CYS A 338 30.14 9.95 -10.13
C CYS A 338 30.42 8.54 -9.61
N LEU A 339 30.29 8.36 -8.30
CA LEU A 339 30.29 7.03 -7.71
C LEU A 339 29.04 6.26 -8.17
N LYS A 340 29.10 4.93 -8.21
CA LYS A 340 27.93 4.10 -8.56
C LYS A 340 26.72 4.32 -7.65
N THR A 341 26.96 4.83 -6.44
CA THR A 341 25.95 5.17 -5.42
C THR A 341 25.33 6.56 -5.63
N GLU A 342 25.93 7.40 -6.48
CA GLU A 342 25.42 8.72 -6.83
C GLU A 342 24.59 8.62 -8.11
N LEU A 343 23.49 9.37 -8.16
CA LEU A 343 22.65 9.43 -9.36
C LEU A 343 23.33 10.27 -10.44
N GLN A 344 23.11 9.93 -11.70
CA GLN A 344 23.54 10.79 -12.81
C GLN A 344 22.71 12.06 -12.82
N PHE A 345 23.34 13.19 -13.16
CA PHE A 345 22.67 14.50 -13.18
C PHE A 345 21.51 14.57 -14.17
N SER A 346 21.48 13.71 -15.19
CA SER A 346 20.48 13.68 -16.26
C SER A 346 19.44 12.58 -16.13
N ASP A 347 19.44 11.77 -15.08
CA ASP A 347 18.54 10.61 -14.93
C ASP A 347 17.05 10.97 -15.09
N TYR A 348 16.63 12.15 -14.63
CA TYR A 348 15.22 12.54 -14.72
C TYR A 348 14.78 12.91 -16.14
N TYR A 349 15.69 13.16 -17.09
CA TYR A 349 15.31 13.20 -18.52
C TYR A 349 14.87 11.82 -19.02
N CYS A 350 15.57 10.76 -18.61
CA CYS A 350 15.18 9.38 -18.92
C CYS A 350 13.81 9.06 -18.30
N LEU A 351 13.59 9.39 -17.01
CA LEU A 351 12.27 9.19 -16.38
C LEU A 351 11.15 9.97 -17.09
N LEU A 352 11.38 11.24 -17.45
CA LEU A 352 10.37 12.04 -18.16
C LEU A 352 10.07 11.44 -19.54
N ALA A 353 11.07 10.96 -20.28
CA ALA A 353 10.87 10.27 -21.55
C ALA A 353 10.05 8.98 -21.36
N ALA A 354 10.40 8.18 -20.35
CA ALA A 354 9.68 6.97 -20.00
C ALA A 354 8.21 7.27 -19.65
N HIS A 355 7.93 8.33 -18.87
CA HIS A 355 6.56 8.72 -18.55
C HIS A 355 5.76 9.12 -19.80
N VAL A 356 6.35 9.90 -20.73
CA VAL A 356 5.67 10.26 -21.99
C VAL A 356 5.38 9.03 -22.85
N LEU A 357 6.29 8.05 -22.89
CA LEU A 357 6.06 6.78 -23.57
C LEU A 357 4.95 5.96 -22.91
N LEU A 358 4.87 5.96 -21.58
CA LEU A 358 3.80 5.29 -20.84
C LEU A 358 2.45 5.98 -21.08
N ASP A 359 2.41 7.31 -21.13
CA ASP A 359 1.20 8.05 -21.52
C ASP A 359 0.73 7.61 -22.91
N LEU A 360 1.66 7.51 -23.87
CA LEU A 360 1.35 7.07 -25.22
C LEU A 360 0.81 5.63 -25.24
N TRP A 361 1.43 4.71 -24.49
CA TRP A 361 0.98 3.32 -24.38
C TRP A 361 -0.44 3.22 -23.81
N ILE A 362 -0.74 3.95 -22.74
CA ILE A 362 -2.06 3.92 -22.09
C ILE A 362 -3.13 4.55 -22.97
N GLU A 363 -2.82 5.66 -23.64
CA GLU A 363 -3.80 6.38 -24.48
C GLU A 363 -4.08 5.68 -25.81
N THR A 364 -3.10 5.00 -26.41
CA THR A 364 -3.20 4.42 -27.76
C THR A 364 -3.24 2.90 -27.80
N GLY A 365 -2.76 2.22 -26.75
CA GLY A 365 -2.56 0.77 -26.73
C GLY A 365 -1.38 0.28 -27.59
N GLU A 366 -0.49 1.18 -28.04
CA GLU A 366 0.66 0.82 -28.87
C GLU A 366 1.80 0.22 -28.06
N GLU A 367 2.04 -1.08 -28.23
CA GLU A 367 3.05 -1.83 -27.46
C GLU A 367 4.50 -1.35 -27.72
N ALA A 368 4.78 -0.77 -28.89
CA ALA A 368 6.11 -0.24 -29.19
C ALA A 368 6.57 0.80 -28.15
N ALA A 369 5.64 1.58 -27.61
CA ALA A 369 5.93 2.60 -26.61
C ALA A 369 6.40 2.00 -25.27
N VAL A 370 5.80 0.89 -24.80
CA VAL A 370 6.23 0.25 -23.54
C VAL A 370 7.58 -0.43 -23.67
N TRP A 371 7.88 -1.03 -24.84
CA TRP A 371 9.22 -1.60 -25.10
C TRP A 371 10.30 -0.53 -25.20
N HIS A 372 10.00 0.62 -25.82
CA HIS A 372 10.90 1.76 -25.81
C HIS A 372 11.13 2.27 -24.38
N SER A 373 10.07 2.34 -23.56
CA SER A 373 10.18 2.75 -22.15
C SER A 373 11.09 1.79 -21.35
N LEU A 374 10.90 0.48 -21.48
CA LEU A 374 11.79 -0.52 -20.87
C LEU A 374 13.24 -0.37 -21.35
N THR A 375 13.45 -0.13 -22.64
CA THR A 375 14.78 0.05 -23.23
C THR A 375 15.51 1.24 -22.59
N LEU A 376 14.84 2.40 -22.48
CA LEU A 376 15.41 3.58 -21.85
C LEU A 376 15.68 3.38 -20.36
N LEU A 377 14.78 2.69 -19.65
CA LEU A 377 14.94 2.46 -18.21
C LEU A 377 16.06 1.44 -17.91
N GLU A 378 16.24 0.41 -18.75
CA GLU A 378 17.35 -0.54 -18.63
C GLU A 378 18.70 0.14 -18.97
N GLU A 379 18.76 0.98 -20.00
CA GLU A 379 19.93 1.84 -20.29
C GLU A 379 20.21 2.79 -19.10
N GLY A 380 19.14 3.43 -18.60
CA GLY A 380 19.15 4.28 -17.42
C GLY A 380 19.78 3.61 -16.21
N LEU A 381 19.29 2.41 -15.89
CA LEU A 381 19.75 1.63 -14.75
C LEU A 381 21.18 1.11 -14.94
N ALA A 382 21.60 0.76 -16.16
CA ALA A 382 22.98 0.38 -16.44
C ALA A 382 23.97 1.52 -16.15
N ASN A 383 23.59 2.76 -16.45
CA ASN A 383 24.39 3.96 -16.19
C ASN A 383 24.26 4.50 -14.75
N SER A 384 23.13 4.24 -14.07
CA SER A 384 22.81 4.72 -12.73
C SER A 384 22.19 3.60 -11.86
N PRO A 385 23.01 2.60 -11.44
CA PRO A 385 22.52 1.35 -10.83
C PRO A 385 21.88 1.55 -9.44
N SER A 386 22.14 2.67 -8.78
CA SER A 386 21.52 3.03 -7.49
C SER A 386 20.22 3.83 -7.63
N ASN A 387 19.74 4.11 -8.84
CA ASN A 387 18.51 4.86 -9.04
C ASN A 387 17.26 4.03 -8.69
N ALA A 388 16.66 4.33 -7.53
CA ALA A 388 15.46 3.64 -7.06
C ALA A 388 14.25 3.87 -7.96
N GLN A 389 14.12 5.05 -8.59
CA GLN A 389 12.98 5.37 -9.45
C GLN A 389 12.98 4.53 -10.72
N PHE A 390 14.15 4.29 -11.33
CA PHE A 390 14.25 3.34 -12.45
C PHE A 390 13.83 1.94 -12.04
N LYS A 391 14.32 1.43 -10.91
CA LYS A 391 13.97 0.09 -10.40
C LYS A 391 12.47 -0.03 -10.12
N LEU A 392 11.87 0.93 -9.42
CA LEU A 392 10.44 0.92 -9.10
C LEU A 392 9.57 0.98 -10.36
N LEU A 393 9.95 1.80 -11.34
CA LEU A 393 9.21 1.92 -12.60
C LEU A 393 9.36 0.66 -13.47
N LEU A 394 10.56 0.07 -13.54
CA LEU A 394 10.78 -1.23 -14.19
C LEU A 394 9.95 -2.33 -13.54
N ILE A 395 9.92 -2.41 -12.20
CA ILE A 395 9.07 -3.36 -11.46
C ILE A 395 7.62 -3.22 -11.89
N ARG A 396 7.11 -1.98 -11.93
CA ARG A 396 5.72 -1.70 -12.32
C ARG A 396 5.43 -2.14 -13.76
N ILE A 397 6.30 -1.80 -14.70
CA ILE A 397 6.11 -2.14 -16.12
C ILE A 397 6.20 -3.67 -16.33
N TYR A 398 7.22 -4.33 -15.77
CA TYR A 398 7.37 -5.78 -15.90
C TYR A 398 6.16 -6.52 -15.33
N CYS A 399 5.66 -6.13 -14.14
CA CYS A 399 4.43 -6.70 -13.58
C CYS A 399 3.23 -6.51 -14.50
N MET A 400 3.06 -5.35 -15.14
CA MET A 400 1.94 -5.11 -16.07
C MET A 400 2.06 -5.91 -17.37
N LEU A 401 3.28 -6.16 -17.85
CA LEU A 401 3.55 -7.08 -18.94
C LEU A 401 3.46 -8.56 -18.51
N GLY A 402 3.22 -8.84 -17.22
CA GLY A 402 3.10 -10.20 -16.68
C GLY A 402 4.43 -10.92 -16.45
N ALA A 403 5.56 -10.22 -16.47
CA ALA A 403 6.87 -10.76 -16.15
C ALA A 403 7.25 -10.41 -14.70
N PHE A 404 7.61 -11.42 -13.92
CA PHE A 404 7.90 -11.27 -12.49
C PHE A 404 9.31 -11.75 -12.09
N GLU A 405 9.95 -12.63 -12.87
CA GLU A 405 11.34 -13.03 -12.63
C GLU A 405 12.29 -11.81 -12.50
N PRO A 406 12.32 -10.83 -13.43
CA PRO A 406 13.19 -9.65 -13.30
C PRO A 406 12.78 -8.74 -12.12
N VAL A 407 11.54 -8.82 -11.65
CA VAL A 407 11.02 -7.99 -10.54
C VAL A 407 11.70 -8.39 -9.23
N VAL A 408 11.95 -9.68 -9.02
CA VAL A 408 12.62 -10.19 -7.82
C VAL A 408 14.03 -9.59 -7.71
N ASP A 409 14.81 -9.65 -8.79
CA ASP A 409 16.16 -9.10 -8.82
C ASP A 409 16.18 -7.57 -8.61
N LEU A 410 15.27 -6.86 -9.28
CA LEU A 410 15.13 -5.41 -9.13
C LEU A 410 14.79 -5.02 -7.69
N TYR A 411 13.83 -5.72 -7.07
CA TYR A 411 13.41 -5.45 -5.70
C TYR A 411 14.51 -5.82 -4.69
N SER A 412 15.19 -6.95 -4.87
CA SER A 412 16.36 -7.30 -4.05
C SER A 412 17.47 -6.26 -4.17
N SER A 413 17.68 -5.68 -5.35
CA SER A 413 18.66 -4.61 -5.56
C SER A 413 18.26 -3.25 -4.97
N LEU A 414 17.00 -3.05 -4.59
CA LEU A 414 16.56 -1.88 -3.80
C LEU A 414 17.00 -1.99 -2.33
N ASP A 415 17.35 -3.20 -1.87
CA ASP A 415 17.73 -3.50 -0.49
C ASP A 415 16.64 -3.06 0.51
N ALA A 416 15.37 -3.35 0.16
CA ALA A 416 14.22 -3.00 0.98
C ALA A 416 14.24 -3.74 2.32
N LYS A 417 14.20 -2.98 3.44
CA LYS A 417 14.33 -3.48 4.81
C LYS A 417 13.24 -2.98 5.74
N HIS A 418 12.95 -3.79 6.75
CA HIS A 418 12.09 -3.44 7.89
C HIS A 418 10.77 -2.82 7.43
N ILE A 419 10.50 -1.55 7.80
CA ILE A 419 9.26 -0.84 7.49
C ILE A 419 8.93 -0.81 5.99
N GLN A 420 9.95 -0.90 5.12
CA GLN A 420 9.75 -0.94 3.67
C GLN A 420 8.99 -2.19 3.21
N HIS A 421 8.99 -3.28 3.99
CA HIS A 421 8.15 -4.43 3.70
C HIS A 421 6.65 -4.11 3.86
N ASP A 422 6.25 -3.16 4.71
CA ASP A 422 4.86 -2.69 4.81
C ASP A 422 4.53 -1.65 3.74
N THR A 423 5.46 -0.72 3.47
CA THR A 423 5.17 0.43 2.59
C THR A 423 5.37 0.14 1.10
N ILE A 424 6.34 -0.69 0.70
CA ILE A 424 6.62 -1.00 -0.72
C ILE A 424 6.63 -2.52 -1.01
N GLY A 425 6.51 -3.38 0.00
CA GLY A 425 6.44 -4.85 -0.17
C GLY A 425 5.25 -5.33 -0.98
N TYR A 426 4.18 -4.53 -1.03
CA TYR A 426 3.00 -4.81 -1.87
C TYR A 426 3.35 -4.93 -3.36
N LEU A 427 4.44 -4.31 -3.83
CA LEU A 427 4.92 -4.42 -5.22
C LEU A 427 5.36 -5.84 -5.59
N LEU A 428 5.71 -6.68 -4.61
CA LEU A 428 5.97 -8.11 -4.82
C LEU A 428 4.73 -8.95 -4.59
N THR A 429 4.15 -8.86 -3.40
CA THR A 429 3.10 -9.81 -2.95
C THR A 429 1.83 -9.70 -3.77
N ARG A 430 1.55 -8.53 -4.35
CA ARG A 430 0.41 -8.32 -5.26
C ARG A 430 0.53 -9.14 -6.54
N TYR A 431 1.76 -9.36 -7.03
CA TYR A 431 2.00 -9.86 -8.38
C TYR A 431 2.58 -11.28 -8.42
N ALA A 432 3.40 -11.66 -7.45
CA ALA A 432 4.14 -12.92 -7.46
C ALA A 432 3.25 -14.15 -7.71
N GLU A 433 2.24 -14.34 -6.86
CA GLU A 433 1.31 -15.47 -6.99
C GLU A 433 0.40 -15.31 -8.21
N SER A 434 -0.08 -14.09 -8.48
CA SER A 434 -0.97 -13.79 -9.62
C SER A 434 -0.37 -14.09 -10.99
N LEU A 435 0.97 -14.09 -11.07
CA LEU A 435 1.74 -14.38 -12.28
C LEU A 435 2.35 -15.79 -12.26
N GLY A 436 1.92 -16.65 -11.34
CA GLY A 436 2.29 -18.06 -11.30
C GLY A 436 3.71 -18.36 -10.80
N GLN A 437 4.32 -17.42 -10.07
CA GLN A 437 5.67 -17.54 -9.53
C GLN A 437 5.58 -17.86 -8.04
N TYR A 438 5.16 -19.09 -7.74
CA TYR A 438 4.82 -19.55 -6.41
C TYR A 438 6.02 -19.58 -5.47
N ALA A 439 7.22 -19.92 -5.97
CA ALA A 439 8.44 -19.86 -5.17
C ALA A 439 8.75 -18.42 -4.71
N ALA A 440 8.70 -17.46 -5.63
CA ALA A 440 8.93 -16.05 -5.33
C ALA A 440 7.82 -15.47 -4.43
N ALA A 441 6.56 -15.88 -4.63
CA ALA A 441 5.44 -15.50 -3.77
C ALA A 441 5.64 -15.99 -2.33
N SER A 442 6.01 -17.26 -2.17
CA SER A 442 6.30 -17.88 -0.88
C SER A 442 7.41 -17.11 -0.14
N GLN A 443 8.49 -16.77 -0.83
CA GLN A 443 9.59 -16.00 -0.27
C GLN A 443 9.19 -14.57 0.10
N SER A 444 8.45 -13.89 -0.76
CA SER A 444 7.96 -12.51 -0.54
C SER A 444 7.06 -12.44 0.69
N CYS A 445 6.10 -13.37 0.82
CA CYS A 445 5.24 -13.45 2.00
C CYS A 445 6.06 -13.73 3.27
N ASN A 446 7.05 -14.61 3.20
CA ASN A 446 7.90 -14.91 4.36
C ASN A 446 8.73 -13.70 4.82
N PHE A 447 9.25 -12.88 3.92
CA PHE A 447 9.97 -11.66 4.30
C PHE A 447 9.05 -10.67 5.02
N ALA A 448 7.86 -10.43 4.49
CA ALA A 448 6.88 -9.55 5.11
C ALA A 448 6.40 -10.09 6.48
N LEU A 449 6.03 -11.36 6.59
CA LEU A 449 5.59 -11.96 7.87
C LEU A 449 6.69 -11.93 8.95
N ARG A 450 7.94 -12.20 8.57
CA ARG A 450 9.07 -12.08 9.51
C ARG A 450 9.17 -10.66 10.05
N PHE A 451 9.04 -9.64 9.21
CA PHE A 451 9.02 -8.25 9.65
C PHE A 451 7.87 -7.98 10.62
N PHE A 452 6.64 -8.33 10.29
CA PHE A 452 5.48 -8.04 11.16
C PHE A 452 5.57 -8.76 12.51
N HIS A 453 5.96 -10.04 12.52
CA HIS A 453 6.12 -10.81 13.78
C HIS A 453 7.30 -10.30 14.61
N SER A 454 8.44 -9.97 13.99
CA SER A 454 9.56 -9.32 14.70
C SER A 454 9.13 -7.98 15.28
N ASN A 455 8.43 -7.15 14.52
CA ASN A 455 7.95 -5.85 14.96
C ASN A 455 7.03 -5.92 16.18
N GLN A 456 6.14 -6.92 16.24
CA GLN A 456 5.27 -7.15 17.41
C GLN A 456 6.07 -7.36 18.69
N LYS A 457 7.15 -8.14 18.61
CA LYS A 457 8.06 -8.40 19.73
C LYS A 457 8.91 -7.18 20.06
N ASP A 458 9.61 -6.64 19.06
CA ASP A 458 10.61 -5.59 19.22
C ASP A 458 9.97 -4.29 19.73
N THR A 459 8.84 -3.87 19.15
CA THR A 459 8.14 -2.64 19.58
C THR A 459 7.66 -2.76 21.04
N SER A 460 7.23 -3.95 21.46
CA SER A 460 6.85 -4.18 22.85
C SER A 460 8.03 -4.03 23.81
N GLU A 461 9.23 -4.46 23.41
CA GLU A 461 10.46 -4.25 24.19
C GLU A 461 10.86 -2.76 24.23
N TYR A 462 10.78 -2.04 23.11
CA TYR A 462 11.11 -0.61 23.07
C TYR A 462 10.12 0.25 23.88
N ILE A 463 8.85 -0.15 23.98
CA ILE A 463 7.91 0.46 24.93
C ILE A 463 8.40 0.30 26.37
N ILE A 464 8.86 -0.89 26.76
CA ILE A 464 9.43 -1.13 28.10
C ILE A 464 10.70 -0.29 28.31
N GLN A 465 11.56 -0.17 27.31
CA GLN A 465 12.77 0.65 27.39
C GLN A 465 12.45 2.16 27.52
N ALA A 466 11.38 2.65 26.90
CA ALA A 466 10.95 4.03 27.03
C ALA A 466 10.64 4.42 28.49
N TYR A 467 10.06 3.51 29.29
CA TYR A 467 9.93 3.72 30.74
C TYR A 467 11.29 3.88 31.43
N LYS A 468 12.28 3.05 31.06
CA LYS A 468 13.62 3.07 31.68
C LYS A 468 14.39 4.35 31.37
N TYR A 469 14.26 4.87 30.15
CA TYR A 469 14.94 6.10 29.72
C TYR A 469 14.13 7.38 29.98
N GLY A 470 12.91 7.26 30.52
CA GLY A 470 12.06 8.43 30.79
C GLY A 470 11.44 9.06 29.55
N ALA A 471 11.39 8.35 28.41
CA ALA A 471 10.79 8.84 27.17
C ALA A 471 9.26 8.70 27.19
N PHE A 472 8.60 9.28 28.19
CA PHE A 472 7.17 9.07 28.45
C PHE A 472 6.26 9.57 27.31
N GLU A 473 6.62 10.68 26.67
CA GLU A 473 5.87 11.25 25.54
C GLU A 473 5.88 10.32 24.30
N LYS A 474 6.90 9.47 24.16
CA LYS A 474 7.03 8.51 23.06
C LYS A 474 6.27 7.21 23.27
N ILE A 475 5.86 6.88 24.49
CA ILE A 475 5.11 5.64 24.75
C ILE A 475 3.76 5.62 24.00
N PRO A 476 2.91 6.67 24.05
CA PRO A 476 1.70 6.73 23.24
C PRO A 476 1.97 6.64 21.73
N GLU A 477 3.04 7.27 21.24
CA GLU A 477 3.45 7.20 19.83
C GLU A 477 3.83 5.76 19.43
N PHE A 478 4.62 5.06 20.25
CA PHE A 478 5.01 3.66 20.01
C PHE A 478 3.80 2.71 20.01
N ILE A 479 2.84 2.94 20.89
CA ILE A 479 1.60 2.15 20.91
C ILE A 479 0.76 2.41 19.66
N ALA A 480 0.62 3.68 19.25
CA ALA A 480 -0.08 4.02 18.02
C ALA A 480 0.61 3.42 16.79
N PHE A 481 1.94 3.45 16.73
CA PHE A 481 2.74 2.83 15.68
C PHE A 481 2.58 1.31 15.66
N ARG A 482 2.68 0.64 16.82
CA ARG A 482 2.43 -0.80 16.97
C ARG A 482 1.05 -1.18 16.45
N ASN A 483 0.02 -0.45 16.86
CA ASN A 483 -1.36 -0.71 16.46
C ASN A 483 -1.56 -0.47 14.96
N ARG A 484 -0.94 0.58 14.40
CA ARG A 484 -0.95 0.87 12.96
C ARG A 484 -0.33 -0.27 12.14
N LEU A 485 0.74 -0.89 12.62
CA LEU A 485 1.37 -2.03 11.94
C LEU A 485 0.60 -3.34 12.13
N ASN A 486 0.09 -3.61 13.33
CA ASN A 486 -0.73 -4.79 13.60
C ASN A 486 -2.04 -4.78 12.81
N ASN A 487 -2.58 -3.59 12.54
CA ASN A 487 -3.79 -3.41 11.74
C ASN A 487 -3.47 -3.12 10.26
N SER A 488 -2.24 -3.36 9.80
CA SER A 488 -1.88 -3.13 8.40
C SER A 488 -2.71 -4.00 7.45
N LEU A 489 -3.27 -3.36 6.41
CA LEU A 489 -3.89 -4.03 5.27
C LEU A 489 -2.92 -5.05 4.65
N HIS A 490 -1.66 -4.65 4.45
CA HIS A 490 -0.66 -5.50 3.83
C HIS A 490 -0.34 -6.72 4.70
N PHE A 491 -0.32 -6.57 6.04
CA PHE A 491 -0.13 -7.70 6.93
C PHE A 491 -1.26 -8.73 6.80
N ALA A 492 -2.52 -8.27 6.78
CA ALA A 492 -3.67 -9.15 6.61
C ALA A 492 -3.63 -9.86 5.24
N GLN A 493 -3.32 -9.14 4.16
CA GLN A 493 -3.16 -9.71 2.82
C GLN A 493 -2.07 -10.79 2.79
N VAL A 494 -0.89 -10.49 3.30
CA VAL A 494 0.24 -11.43 3.29
C VAL A 494 -0.08 -12.68 4.11
N ARG A 495 -0.73 -12.55 5.27
CA ARG A 495 -1.13 -13.69 6.11
C ARG A 495 -2.10 -14.59 5.35
N THR A 496 -3.16 -14.03 4.78
CA THR A 496 -4.16 -14.77 4.01
C THR A 496 -3.55 -15.44 2.79
N GLU A 497 -2.77 -14.72 1.99
CA GLU A 497 -2.15 -15.28 0.78
C GLU A 497 -1.07 -16.32 1.11
N ARG A 498 -0.33 -16.17 2.21
CA ARG A 498 0.60 -17.21 2.67
C ARG A 498 -0.12 -18.52 2.97
N MET A 499 -1.22 -18.45 3.74
CA MET A 499 -2.00 -19.62 4.11
C MET A 499 -2.65 -20.28 2.88
N LEU A 500 -3.20 -19.48 1.96
CA LEU A 500 -3.75 -20.00 0.71
C LEU A 500 -2.68 -20.64 -0.18
N LEU A 501 -1.48 -20.06 -0.24
CA LEU A 501 -0.35 -20.61 -0.99
C LEU A 501 0.14 -21.94 -0.39
N ASP A 502 0.25 -22.05 0.93
CA ASP A 502 0.62 -23.30 1.61
C ASP A 502 -0.40 -24.41 1.33
N LEU A 503 -1.70 -24.10 1.39
CA LEU A 503 -2.74 -25.04 0.97
C LEU A 503 -2.59 -25.42 -0.51
N LEU A 504 -2.43 -24.43 -1.39
CA LEU A 504 -2.32 -24.63 -2.84
C LEU A 504 -1.11 -25.49 -3.22
N LEU A 505 0.01 -25.42 -2.50
CA LEU A 505 1.23 -26.14 -2.85
C LEU A 505 1.34 -27.51 -2.15
N GLU A 506 0.78 -27.67 -0.95
CA GLU A 506 1.05 -28.85 -0.10
C GLU A 506 -0.19 -29.69 0.20
N ALA A 507 -1.35 -29.06 0.44
CA ALA A 507 -2.54 -29.76 0.94
C ALA A 507 -3.10 -30.75 -0.09
N ASN A 508 -3.33 -31.99 0.34
CA ASN A 508 -3.64 -33.18 -0.45
C ASN A 508 -2.60 -33.59 -1.52
N ILE A 509 -1.43 -32.96 -1.57
CA ILE A 509 -0.27 -33.41 -2.37
C ILE A 509 0.68 -34.19 -1.47
N SER A 510 1.31 -33.50 -0.51
CA SER A 510 2.29 -34.05 0.43
C SER A 510 1.65 -34.32 1.79
N ILE A 511 0.75 -33.43 2.24
CA ILE A 511 0.12 -33.44 3.56
C ILE A 511 -1.40 -33.48 3.37
N SER A 512 -2.16 -34.07 4.28
CA SER A 512 -3.64 -34.01 4.18
C SER A 512 -4.15 -32.58 4.37
N LEU A 513 -5.31 -32.25 3.79
CA LEU A 513 -5.94 -30.94 4.02
C LEU A 513 -6.21 -30.69 5.51
N GLU A 514 -6.66 -31.72 6.25
CA GLU A 514 -6.92 -31.64 7.69
C GLU A 514 -5.66 -31.30 8.49
N GLU A 515 -4.55 -31.97 8.21
CA GLU A 515 -3.27 -31.72 8.88
C GLU A 515 -2.71 -30.33 8.55
N SER A 516 -2.87 -29.88 7.29
CA SER A 516 -2.43 -28.54 6.86
C SER A 516 -3.23 -27.42 7.56
N VAL A 517 -4.56 -27.58 7.66
CA VAL A 517 -5.46 -26.67 8.37
C VAL A 517 -5.13 -26.62 9.86
N LYS A 518 -4.89 -27.79 10.47
CA LYS A 518 -4.49 -27.90 11.88
C LYS A 518 -3.14 -27.24 12.15
N SER A 519 -2.13 -27.44 11.30
CA SER A 519 -0.79 -26.84 11.50
C SER A 519 -0.81 -25.32 11.42
N MET A 520 -1.73 -24.75 10.62
CA MET A 520 -1.91 -23.30 10.53
C MET A 520 -2.85 -22.72 11.59
N SER A 521 -3.44 -23.56 12.45
CA SER A 521 -4.43 -23.14 13.46
C SER A 521 -5.62 -22.38 12.84
N LEU A 522 -6.06 -22.81 11.66
CA LEU A 522 -7.20 -22.21 10.97
C LEU A 522 -8.53 -22.72 11.54
N SER A 523 -9.46 -21.79 11.79
CA SER A 523 -10.82 -22.08 12.19
C SER A 523 -11.79 -21.36 11.24
N PRO A 524 -12.89 -22.02 10.80
CA PRO A 524 -13.91 -21.34 10.01
C PRO A 524 -14.67 -20.30 10.83
N GLU A 525 -14.71 -20.38 12.16
CA GLU A 525 -15.49 -19.48 13.02
C GLU A 525 -14.72 -18.22 13.42
N GLU A 526 -13.40 -18.34 13.54
CA GLU A 526 -12.54 -17.26 14.02
C GLU A 526 -11.95 -16.47 12.84
N ASP A 527 -11.92 -15.15 13.00
CA ASP A 527 -11.28 -14.23 12.07
C ASP A 527 -10.43 -13.25 12.88
N ASP A 528 -9.13 -13.25 12.60
CA ASP A 528 -8.13 -12.43 13.26
C ASP A 528 -7.75 -11.20 12.41
N ILE A 529 -8.56 -10.85 11.40
CA ILE A 529 -8.42 -9.62 10.62
C ILE A 529 -9.19 -8.48 11.34
N PRO A 530 -8.55 -7.33 11.65
CA PRO A 530 -9.21 -6.20 12.29
C PRO A 530 -9.98 -5.34 11.28
N TRP A 531 -11.06 -5.89 10.70
CA TRP A 531 -11.83 -5.28 9.60
C TRP A 531 -12.21 -3.81 9.79
N ASN A 532 -12.53 -3.39 11.02
CA ASN A 532 -12.96 -2.02 11.33
C ASN A 532 -11.79 -1.03 11.47
N ASP A 533 -10.57 -1.52 11.71
CA ASP A 533 -9.40 -0.70 12.05
C ASP A 533 -8.26 -0.85 11.04
N LEU A 534 -8.51 -1.48 9.89
CA LEU A 534 -7.53 -1.69 8.82
C LEU A 534 -6.84 -0.37 8.43
N ARG A 535 -5.51 -0.43 8.29
CA ARG A 535 -4.66 0.69 7.91
C ARG A 535 -3.95 0.40 6.60
N ASP A 536 -4.21 1.22 5.60
CA ASP A 536 -3.40 1.24 4.38
C ASP A 536 -2.12 2.03 4.62
N ASN A 537 -1.00 1.32 4.76
CA ASN A 537 0.31 1.91 4.96
C ASN A 537 1.17 1.90 3.67
N ARG A 538 0.60 1.47 2.54
CA ARG A 538 1.31 1.42 1.26
C ARG A 538 1.75 2.84 0.88
N ASP A 539 3.00 2.97 0.44
CA ASP A 539 3.47 4.21 -0.16
C ASP A 539 3.01 4.27 -1.61
N LEU A 540 1.88 4.97 -1.81
CA LEU A 540 1.29 5.23 -3.12
C LEU A 540 1.87 6.50 -3.78
N THR A 541 2.94 7.07 -3.21
CA THR A 541 3.62 8.29 -3.67
C THR A 541 5.12 8.09 -3.88
N VAL A 542 5.61 6.85 -3.77
CA VAL A 542 7.04 6.50 -3.89
C VAL A 542 7.59 6.77 -5.30
N LEU A 543 6.76 6.63 -6.33
CA LEU A 543 7.09 6.98 -7.71
C LEU A 543 6.96 8.48 -7.91
N PHE A 544 8.01 9.11 -8.44
CA PHE A 544 7.97 10.55 -8.72
C PHE A 544 6.89 10.89 -9.74
N ASN A 545 6.05 11.87 -9.40
CA ASN A 545 5.00 12.33 -10.26
C ASN A 545 5.12 13.83 -10.58
N TRP A 546 5.32 14.12 -11.87
CA TRP A 546 5.37 15.45 -12.46
C TRP A 546 4.11 15.79 -13.27
N ASP A 547 3.06 14.98 -13.16
CA ASP A 547 1.80 15.20 -13.87
C ASP A 547 1.00 16.36 -13.27
N PRO A 548 0.09 16.97 -14.06
CA PRO A 548 -0.88 17.93 -13.58
C PRO A 548 -1.72 17.40 -12.41
N LYS A 549 -2.23 18.31 -11.57
CA LYS A 549 -2.98 17.97 -10.34
C LYS A 549 -4.22 17.10 -10.60
N ASP A 550 -4.85 17.24 -11.76
CA ASP A 550 -6.02 16.44 -12.19
C ASP A 550 -5.67 15.01 -12.64
N ARG A 551 -4.38 14.72 -12.88
CA ARG A 551 -3.86 13.40 -13.24
C ARG A 551 -3.01 12.75 -12.13
N ASP A 552 -2.71 13.49 -11.06
CA ASP A 552 -2.00 12.98 -9.89
C ASP A 552 -2.88 12.04 -9.05
N VAL A 553 -2.28 11.33 -8.10
CA VAL A 553 -2.98 10.44 -7.18
C VAL A 553 -3.81 11.26 -6.19
N SER A 554 -5.12 11.31 -6.40
CA SER A 554 -6.06 11.97 -5.49
C SER A 554 -6.32 11.15 -4.22
N GLU A 555 -6.78 11.81 -3.15
CA GLU A 555 -7.24 11.11 -1.94
C GLU A 555 -8.44 10.18 -2.22
N GLU A 556 -9.27 10.51 -3.22
CA GLU A 556 -10.34 9.62 -3.67
C GLU A 556 -9.78 8.34 -4.31
N HIS A 557 -8.71 8.42 -5.11
CA HIS A 557 -8.05 7.23 -5.65
C HIS A 557 -7.50 6.33 -4.53
N LYS A 558 -6.90 6.90 -3.49
CA LYS A 558 -6.41 6.12 -2.33
C LYS A 558 -7.56 5.45 -1.58
N LYS A 559 -8.66 6.17 -1.36
CA LYS A 559 -9.86 5.64 -0.69
C LYS A 559 -10.51 4.50 -1.50
N LEU A 560 -10.68 4.69 -2.81
CA LEU A 560 -11.23 3.67 -3.71
C LEU A 560 -10.31 2.44 -3.78
N SER A 561 -8.99 2.63 -3.81
CA SER A 561 -8.04 1.53 -3.75
C SER A 561 -8.18 0.74 -2.45
N LEU A 562 -8.29 1.41 -1.29
CA LEU A 562 -8.52 0.74 -0.01
C LEU A 562 -9.85 -0.02 0.01
N GLU A 563 -10.94 0.55 -0.53
CA GLU A 563 -12.24 -0.13 -0.67
C GLU A 563 -12.08 -1.42 -1.50
N GLU A 564 -11.43 -1.33 -2.65
CA GLU A 564 -11.21 -2.47 -3.55
C GLU A 564 -10.37 -3.57 -2.91
N GLU A 565 -9.24 -3.21 -2.28
CA GLU A 565 -8.33 -4.15 -1.62
C GLU A 565 -8.99 -4.82 -0.41
N THR A 566 -9.86 -4.10 0.30
CA THR A 566 -10.63 -4.66 1.43
C THR A 566 -11.66 -5.66 0.93
N ILE A 567 -12.38 -5.36 -0.16
CA ILE A 567 -13.32 -6.30 -0.79
C ILE A 567 -12.58 -7.56 -1.26
N TRP A 568 -11.44 -7.39 -1.93
CA TRP A 568 -10.63 -8.50 -2.41
C TRP A 568 -10.11 -9.36 -1.25
N LEU A 569 -9.55 -8.74 -0.21
CA LEU A 569 -9.09 -9.42 1.00
C LEU A 569 -10.23 -10.19 1.69
N LEU A 570 -11.43 -9.61 1.76
CA LEU A 570 -12.60 -10.27 2.34
C LEU A 570 -12.98 -11.54 1.56
N ILE A 571 -13.01 -11.46 0.23
CA ILE A 571 -13.27 -12.64 -0.62
C ILE A 571 -12.21 -13.73 -0.38
N ARG A 572 -10.93 -13.36 -0.30
CA ARG A 572 -9.83 -14.31 -0.08
C ARG A 572 -9.86 -14.93 1.33
N SER A 573 -10.12 -14.13 2.36
CA SER A 573 -10.27 -14.61 3.74
C SER A 573 -11.47 -15.56 3.88
N LEU A 574 -12.62 -15.20 3.31
CA LEU A 574 -13.81 -16.08 3.30
C LEU A 574 -13.55 -17.38 2.55
N THR A 575 -12.83 -17.33 1.42
CA THR A 575 -12.42 -18.53 0.68
C THR A 575 -11.53 -19.44 1.54
N LEU A 576 -10.54 -18.87 2.23
CA LEU A 576 -9.66 -19.61 3.15
C LEU A 576 -10.45 -20.28 4.29
N ARG A 577 -11.36 -19.53 4.93
CA ARG A 577 -12.21 -20.03 6.02
C ARG A 577 -13.18 -21.13 5.54
N LEU A 578 -13.78 -20.97 4.36
CA LEU A 578 -14.63 -22.00 3.76
C LEU A 578 -13.85 -23.29 3.45
N VAL A 579 -12.63 -23.19 2.92
CA VAL A 579 -11.74 -24.34 2.70
C VAL A 579 -11.39 -25.02 4.03
N SER A 580 -11.12 -24.26 5.09
CA SER A 580 -10.88 -24.83 6.43
C SER A 580 -12.12 -25.53 6.99
N GLY A 581 -13.32 -25.07 6.63
CA GLY A 581 -14.59 -25.69 7.05
C GLY A 581 -14.76 -27.13 6.53
N LEU A 582 -14.16 -27.47 5.38
CA LEU A 582 -14.23 -28.82 4.81
C LEU A 582 -13.73 -29.90 5.76
N THR A 583 -12.70 -29.59 6.57
CA THR A 583 -12.09 -30.57 7.49
C THR A 583 -12.95 -30.81 8.73
N ASN A 584 -13.80 -29.85 9.07
CA ASN A 584 -14.66 -29.90 10.26
C ASN A 584 -15.97 -30.68 10.01
N LEU A 585 -16.34 -30.88 8.73
CA LEU A 585 -17.56 -31.59 8.32
C LEU A 585 -17.41 -33.12 8.23
N SER A 586 -16.18 -33.64 8.15
CA SER A 586 -15.94 -35.09 8.07
C SER A 586 -16.24 -35.80 9.40
N HIS A 587 -17.42 -36.40 9.54
CA HIS A 587 -17.71 -37.31 10.66
C HIS A 587 -17.03 -38.67 10.47
N THR A 588 -16.13 -39.02 11.40
CA THR A 588 -15.92 -40.41 11.79
C THR A 588 -17.23 -40.96 12.32
N VAL A 589 -17.72 -42.06 11.74
CA VAL A 589 -18.92 -42.78 12.19
C VAL A 589 -18.72 -43.23 13.64
N GLU A 590 -19.18 -42.46 14.61
CA GLU A 590 -19.48 -43.02 15.93
C GLU A 590 -20.73 -43.90 15.77
N PRO A 591 -20.75 -45.10 16.39
CA PRO A 591 -21.92 -45.96 16.32
C PRO A 591 -23.10 -45.22 16.94
N LYS A 592 -24.21 -45.09 16.20
CA LYS A 592 -25.52 -44.63 16.69
C LYS A 592 -25.96 -45.52 17.85
N ASN A 593 -25.50 -45.23 19.05
CA ASN A 593 -25.91 -45.80 20.34
C ASN A 593 -25.46 -44.84 21.46
N SER A 594 -25.89 -43.59 21.42
CA SER A 594 -26.16 -42.85 22.65
C SER A 594 -27.15 -41.73 22.34
N GLU A 595 -28.21 -41.70 23.14
CA GLU A 595 -29.27 -40.71 23.10
C GLU A 595 -28.74 -39.38 23.65
N LYS A 596 -29.18 -38.28 23.00
CA LYS A 596 -29.42 -36.95 23.58
C LYS A 596 -28.36 -36.46 24.59
N ALA A 597 -27.29 -35.86 24.08
CA ALA A 597 -26.63 -34.76 24.78
C ALA A 597 -27.14 -33.45 24.18
N THR A 598 -27.86 -32.66 24.98
CA THR A 598 -28.25 -31.28 24.68
C THR A 598 -27.02 -30.39 24.70
N GLU A 599 -26.45 -30.08 23.53
CA GLU A 599 -25.51 -28.97 23.37
C GLU A 599 -26.31 -27.67 23.19
N ASN A 600 -26.49 -26.93 24.28
CA ASN A 600 -27.07 -25.60 24.24
C ASN A 600 -26.04 -24.61 23.67
N GLY A 601 -26.29 -24.08 22.47
CA GLY A 601 -25.75 -22.78 22.03
C GLY A 601 -24.61 -22.75 21.01
N VAL A 602 -24.18 -23.89 20.45
CA VAL A 602 -23.20 -23.92 19.33
C VAL A 602 -23.99 -24.08 18.02
N SER A 603 -23.83 -23.17 17.05
CA SER A 603 -24.41 -23.36 15.71
C SER A 603 -23.89 -24.65 15.11
N SER A 604 -24.70 -25.40 14.36
CA SER A 604 -24.19 -26.64 13.77
C SER A 604 -23.03 -26.32 12.82
N ARG A 605 -22.05 -27.22 12.69
CA ARG A 605 -20.82 -26.97 11.89
C ARG A 605 -21.13 -26.57 10.43
N ILE A 606 -22.23 -27.08 9.88
CA ILE A 606 -22.71 -26.72 8.54
C ILE A 606 -23.32 -25.31 8.50
N ASP A 607 -23.97 -24.85 9.58
CA ASP A 607 -24.57 -23.50 9.63
C ASP A 607 -23.49 -22.42 9.60
N THR A 608 -22.32 -22.68 10.20
CA THR A 608 -21.14 -21.81 10.07
C THR A 608 -20.74 -21.67 8.60
N ILE A 609 -20.65 -22.78 7.87
CA ILE A 609 -20.26 -22.79 6.45
C ILE A 609 -21.32 -22.07 5.59
N ARG A 610 -22.61 -22.31 5.83
CA ARG A 610 -23.70 -21.60 5.14
C ARG A 610 -23.64 -20.09 5.37
N SER A 611 -23.38 -19.68 6.61
CA SER A 611 -23.20 -18.25 6.96
C SER A 611 -22.01 -17.63 6.23
N LEU A 612 -20.86 -18.33 6.18
CA LEU A 612 -19.69 -17.88 5.44
C LEU A 612 -19.94 -17.80 3.93
N LEU A 613 -20.69 -18.76 3.38
CA LEU A 613 -21.05 -18.78 1.96
C LEU A 613 -21.96 -17.59 1.61
N GLN A 614 -22.93 -17.28 2.46
CA GLN A 614 -23.77 -16.09 2.31
C GLN A 614 -22.93 -14.80 2.38
N GLN A 615 -21.98 -14.72 3.31
CA GLN A 615 -21.05 -13.58 3.41
C GLN A 615 -20.19 -13.46 2.15
N LEU A 616 -19.72 -14.58 1.57
CA LEU A 616 -18.95 -14.59 0.33
C LEU A 616 -19.78 -14.06 -0.84
N GLU A 617 -21.03 -14.48 -0.97
CA GLU A 617 -21.94 -13.98 -2.02
C GLU A 617 -22.18 -12.48 -1.91
N VAL A 618 -22.40 -11.98 -0.68
CA VAL A 618 -22.55 -10.55 -0.42
C VAL A 618 -21.27 -9.78 -0.78
N ALA A 619 -20.10 -10.30 -0.41
CA ALA A 619 -18.82 -9.69 -0.74
C ALA A 619 -18.57 -9.67 -2.26
N VAL A 620 -18.89 -10.76 -2.95
CA VAL A 620 -18.83 -10.87 -4.42
C VAL A 620 -19.75 -9.86 -5.10
N ASP A 621 -20.98 -9.70 -4.63
CA ASP A 621 -21.93 -8.74 -5.19
C ASP A 621 -21.51 -7.29 -4.91
N SER A 622 -20.91 -7.02 -3.75
CA SER A 622 -20.25 -5.74 -3.48
C SER A 622 -19.12 -5.49 -4.48
N GLY A 623 -18.30 -6.50 -4.75
CA GLY A 623 -17.22 -6.43 -5.74
C GLY A 623 -17.72 -6.16 -7.15
N LYS A 624 -18.80 -6.83 -7.60
CA LYS A 624 -19.43 -6.54 -8.91
C LYS A 624 -19.87 -5.08 -9.01
N LYS A 625 -20.59 -4.58 -7.99
CA LYS A 625 -21.03 -3.18 -7.93
C LYS A 625 -19.87 -2.20 -7.94
N PHE A 626 -18.75 -2.55 -7.32
CA PHE A 626 -17.54 -1.73 -7.34
C PHE A 626 -16.93 -1.69 -8.74
N ILE A 627 -16.75 -2.83 -9.40
CA ILE A 627 -16.21 -2.92 -10.77
C ILE A 627 -17.10 -2.20 -11.80
N ASP A 628 -18.43 -2.22 -11.61
CA ASP A 628 -19.38 -1.51 -12.47
C ASP A 628 -19.18 0.02 -12.46
N ARG A 629 -18.50 0.57 -11.44
CA ARG A 629 -18.11 2.00 -11.39
C ARG A 629 -17.03 2.36 -12.41
N LYS A 630 -16.33 1.37 -13.00
CA LYS A 630 -15.28 1.54 -14.04
C LYS A 630 -14.20 2.56 -13.67
N ILE A 631 -13.73 2.48 -12.43
CA ILE A 631 -12.70 3.36 -11.88
C ILE A 631 -11.40 3.18 -12.69
N GLN A 632 -10.74 4.29 -13.01
CA GLN A 632 -9.45 4.32 -13.69
C GLN A 632 -8.43 4.92 -12.74
N TYR A 633 -7.43 4.14 -12.36
CA TYR A 633 -6.31 4.64 -11.56
C TYR A 633 -5.22 5.22 -12.46
N PRO A 634 -4.54 6.30 -12.05
CA PRO A 634 -3.31 6.74 -12.71
C PRO A 634 -2.27 5.63 -12.72
N PHE A 635 -1.44 5.55 -13.75
CA PHE A 635 -0.43 4.50 -13.90
C PHE A 635 0.54 4.42 -12.70
N LEU A 636 1.01 5.58 -12.25
CA LEU A 636 1.89 5.77 -11.08
C LEU A 636 1.13 5.68 -9.74
N GLY A 637 -0.19 5.53 -9.78
CA GLY A 637 -1.05 5.39 -8.61
C GLY A 637 -1.20 3.94 -8.13
N PRO A 638 -2.20 3.68 -7.27
CA PRO A 638 -2.42 2.35 -6.74
C PRO A 638 -2.68 1.33 -7.88
N PRO A 639 -2.04 0.14 -7.84
CA PRO A 639 -2.48 -0.97 -8.68
C PRO A 639 -3.95 -1.31 -8.43
N PRO A 640 -4.75 -1.62 -9.47
CA PRO A 640 -6.01 -2.31 -9.26
C PRO A 640 -5.75 -3.70 -8.66
N SER A 641 -6.72 -4.23 -7.91
CA SER A 641 -6.68 -5.58 -7.35
C SER A 641 -6.93 -6.65 -8.44
N ARG A 642 -6.92 -7.94 -8.09
CA ARG A 642 -7.29 -9.02 -9.04
C ARG A 642 -8.81 -9.19 -9.17
N LEU A 643 -9.61 -8.39 -8.45
CA LEU A 643 -11.06 -8.54 -8.33
C LEU A 643 -11.76 -8.56 -9.70
N ALA A 644 -11.43 -7.61 -10.58
CA ALA A 644 -12.03 -7.53 -11.91
C ALA A 644 -11.79 -8.80 -12.75
N VAL A 645 -10.56 -9.32 -12.71
CA VAL A 645 -10.17 -10.52 -13.47
C VAL A 645 -10.74 -11.79 -12.82
N PHE A 646 -10.81 -11.84 -11.49
CA PHE A 646 -11.44 -12.93 -10.75
C PHE A 646 -12.93 -13.08 -11.10
N LEU A 647 -13.67 -11.97 -11.21
CA LEU A 647 -15.08 -11.95 -11.59
C LEU A 647 -15.29 -12.32 -13.07
N SER A 648 -14.45 -11.80 -13.97
CA SER A 648 -14.59 -12.01 -15.42
C SER A 648 -14.05 -13.36 -15.93
N SER A 649 -13.05 -13.94 -15.26
CA SER A 649 -12.47 -15.25 -15.61
C SER A 649 -13.47 -16.40 -15.43
N GLY A 650 -14.46 -16.25 -14.54
CA GLY A 650 -15.38 -17.32 -14.15
C GLY A 650 -14.91 -18.11 -12.92
N SER A 651 -13.73 -17.79 -12.39
CA SER A 651 -13.16 -18.34 -11.16
C SER A 651 -14.12 -18.19 -9.98
N CYS A 652 -14.59 -16.97 -9.73
CA CYS A 652 -15.56 -16.67 -8.67
C CYS A 652 -16.80 -17.60 -8.73
N ARG A 653 -17.47 -17.66 -9.88
CA ARG A 653 -18.68 -18.46 -10.07
C ARG A 653 -18.43 -19.96 -9.82
N CYS A 654 -17.29 -20.47 -10.29
CA CYS A 654 -16.91 -21.87 -10.14
C CYS A 654 -16.59 -22.23 -8.68
N GLN A 655 -15.89 -21.35 -7.96
CA GLN A 655 -15.58 -21.54 -6.54
C GLN A 655 -16.86 -21.50 -5.70
N THR A 656 -17.73 -20.50 -5.89
CA THR A 656 -19.03 -20.42 -5.20
C THR A 656 -19.91 -21.64 -5.48
N SER A 657 -19.99 -22.08 -6.75
CA SER A 657 -20.71 -23.31 -7.10
C SER A 657 -20.12 -24.55 -6.43
N SER A 658 -18.79 -24.60 -6.25
CA SER A 658 -18.11 -25.71 -5.57
C SER A 658 -18.45 -25.71 -4.08
N PHE A 659 -18.56 -24.55 -3.44
CA PHE A 659 -18.98 -24.47 -2.04
C PHE A 659 -20.45 -24.82 -1.83
N HIS A 660 -21.36 -24.44 -2.73
CA HIS A 660 -22.77 -24.86 -2.68
C HIS A 660 -22.93 -26.39 -2.73
N LEU A 661 -22.08 -27.09 -3.49
CA LEU A 661 -22.09 -28.56 -3.53
C LEU A 661 -21.83 -29.20 -2.15
N ILE A 662 -21.13 -28.52 -1.24
CA ILE A 662 -20.87 -29.02 0.12
C ILE A 662 -22.19 -29.20 0.87
N ASP A 663 -23.11 -28.24 0.75
CA ASP A 663 -24.37 -28.25 1.50
C ASP A 663 -25.26 -29.40 1.04
N ASP A 664 -25.42 -29.58 -0.27
CA ASP A 664 -26.17 -30.72 -0.83
C ASP A 664 -25.55 -32.07 -0.41
N ILE A 665 -24.21 -32.18 -0.39
CA ILE A 665 -23.51 -33.41 0.02
C ILE A 665 -23.68 -33.67 1.53
N TYR A 666 -23.68 -32.62 2.34
CA TYR A 666 -23.93 -32.75 3.78
C TYR A 666 -25.39 -33.12 4.07
N GLU A 667 -26.36 -32.56 3.35
CA GLU A 667 -27.78 -32.95 3.42
C GLU A 667 -27.96 -34.43 3.06
N LEU A 668 -27.24 -34.90 2.02
CA LEU A 668 -27.19 -36.31 1.64
C LEU A 668 -26.62 -37.19 2.76
N ASP A 669 -25.53 -36.76 3.41
CA ASP A 669 -24.87 -37.52 4.48
C ASP A 669 -25.78 -37.67 5.71
N THR A 670 -26.47 -36.59 6.08
CA THR A 670 -27.34 -36.52 7.26
C THR A 670 -28.62 -37.35 7.12
N HIS A 671 -29.29 -37.29 5.96
CA HIS A 671 -30.58 -37.95 5.74
C HIS A 671 -30.43 -39.32 5.02
N GLY A 672 -29.27 -39.59 4.43
CA GLY A 672 -28.98 -40.84 3.73
C GLY A 672 -29.65 -40.96 2.35
N LEU A 673 -29.26 -41.98 1.59
CA LEU A 673 -29.62 -42.13 0.16
C LEU A 673 -31.09 -42.41 -0.14
N GLU A 674 -31.87 -42.94 0.81
CA GLU A 674 -33.26 -43.34 0.56
C GLU A 674 -34.23 -42.14 0.65
N GLU A 675 -33.91 -41.13 1.45
CA GLU A 675 -34.77 -39.97 1.75
C GLU A 675 -34.39 -38.70 0.96
N THR A 676 -33.42 -38.79 0.03
CA THR A 676 -32.75 -37.63 -0.57
C THR A 676 -32.73 -37.65 -2.11
N THR A 677 -33.77 -38.17 -2.75
CA THR A 677 -33.82 -38.27 -4.23
C THR A 677 -33.67 -36.90 -4.91
N GLU A 678 -34.33 -35.87 -4.41
CA GLU A 678 -34.23 -34.50 -4.96
C GLU A 678 -32.82 -33.91 -4.77
N VAL A 679 -32.22 -34.11 -3.59
CA VAL A 679 -30.83 -33.70 -3.29
C VAL A 679 -29.86 -34.40 -4.24
N GLN A 680 -30.05 -35.68 -4.52
CA GLN A 680 -29.23 -36.43 -5.47
C GLN A 680 -29.33 -35.88 -6.89
N GLU A 681 -30.50 -35.38 -7.32
CA GLU A 681 -30.65 -34.72 -8.63
C GLU A 681 -29.96 -33.35 -8.66
N ARG A 682 -30.02 -32.57 -7.57
CA ARG A 682 -29.27 -31.31 -7.43
C ARG A 682 -27.77 -31.56 -7.48
N ILE A 683 -27.24 -32.52 -6.73
CA ILE A 683 -25.82 -32.94 -6.76
C ILE A 683 -25.41 -33.29 -8.20
N GLN A 684 -26.20 -34.09 -8.91
CA GLN A 684 -25.89 -34.46 -10.29
C GLN A 684 -25.81 -33.25 -11.23
N THR A 685 -26.74 -32.31 -11.07
CA THR A 685 -26.79 -31.07 -11.86
C THR A 685 -25.58 -30.17 -11.54
N SER A 686 -25.27 -30.02 -10.26
CA SER A 686 -24.12 -29.24 -9.77
C SER A 686 -22.80 -29.79 -10.27
N LEU A 687 -22.57 -31.11 -10.21
CA LEU A 687 -21.35 -31.75 -10.74
C LEU A 687 -21.17 -31.54 -12.25
N LYS A 688 -22.25 -31.67 -13.03
CA LYS A 688 -22.20 -31.41 -14.48
C LYS A 688 -21.91 -29.94 -14.78
N SER A 689 -22.60 -29.03 -14.09
CA SER A 689 -22.40 -27.58 -14.22
C SER A 689 -20.96 -27.19 -13.87
N LEU A 690 -20.42 -27.67 -12.75
CA LEU A 690 -19.04 -27.41 -12.33
C LEU A 690 -18.01 -27.82 -13.38
N LEU A 691 -18.19 -28.99 -13.99
CA LEU A 691 -17.28 -29.44 -15.03
C LEU A 691 -17.31 -28.53 -16.28
N GLU A 692 -18.49 -28.07 -16.69
CA GLU A 692 -18.62 -27.11 -17.80
C GLU A 692 -18.02 -25.74 -17.44
N GLN A 693 -18.23 -25.26 -16.21
CA GLN A 693 -17.63 -24.00 -15.75
C GLN A 693 -16.10 -24.06 -15.78
N LEU A 694 -15.49 -25.18 -15.33
CA LEU A 694 -14.04 -25.38 -15.41
C LEU A 694 -13.55 -25.46 -16.86
N LYS A 695 -14.30 -26.09 -17.77
CA LYS A 695 -13.98 -26.09 -19.22
C LYS A 695 -14.04 -24.68 -19.82
N GLU A 696 -15.03 -23.87 -19.45
CA GLU A 696 -15.13 -22.47 -19.88
C GLU A 696 -13.92 -21.66 -19.40
N MET A 697 -13.49 -21.84 -18.15
CA MET A 697 -12.29 -21.19 -17.62
C MET A 697 -11.03 -21.60 -18.41
N LEU A 698 -10.83 -22.90 -18.68
CA LEU A 698 -9.72 -23.37 -19.50
C LEU A 698 -9.78 -22.80 -20.92
N ASN A 699 -10.97 -22.61 -21.49
CA ASN A 699 -11.09 -22.00 -22.81
C ASN A 699 -10.68 -20.52 -22.81
N LYS A 700 -10.95 -19.78 -21.72
CA LYS A 700 -10.51 -18.38 -21.55
C LYS A 700 -8.99 -18.23 -21.32
N SER A 701 -8.30 -19.31 -21.01
CA SER A 701 -6.84 -19.34 -20.88
C SER A 701 -6.12 -19.87 -22.13
N LYS A 702 -6.85 -20.08 -23.23
CA LYS A 702 -6.26 -20.39 -24.55
C LYS A 702 -5.83 -19.12 -25.28
N GLY A 703 -4.75 -19.22 -26.04
CA GLY A 703 -4.20 -18.15 -26.87
C GLY A 703 -2.68 -18.22 -26.92
N HIS A 704 -2.03 -17.08 -27.18
CA HIS A 704 -0.57 -16.96 -27.17
C HIS A 704 -0.15 -15.97 -26.09
N LEU A 705 0.83 -16.31 -25.26
CA LEU A 705 1.37 -15.38 -24.26
C LEU A 705 2.16 -14.23 -24.90
N ILE A 706 2.86 -14.54 -26.00
CA ILE A 706 3.62 -13.59 -26.79
C ILE A 706 3.20 -13.75 -28.24
N GLU A 707 2.87 -12.63 -28.87
CA GLU A 707 2.56 -12.55 -30.28
C GLU A 707 3.60 -11.68 -30.98
N VAL A 708 4.15 -12.20 -32.07
CA VAL A 708 5.10 -11.48 -32.91
C VAL A 708 4.53 -11.39 -34.33
N ARG A 709 4.16 -10.18 -34.74
CA ARG A 709 3.64 -9.89 -36.09
C ARG A 709 4.23 -8.58 -36.60
N ASP A 710 4.71 -8.58 -37.84
CA ASP A 710 5.22 -7.37 -38.52
C ASP A 710 6.21 -6.55 -37.67
N GLY A 711 7.12 -7.23 -36.96
CA GLY A 711 8.10 -6.60 -36.06
C GLY A 711 7.54 -6.12 -34.70
N HIS A 712 6.22 -6.20 -34.48
CA HIS A 712 5.60 -5.88 -33.19
C HIS A 712 5.64 -7.07 -32.24
N PHE A 713 6.08 -6.80 -31.01
CA PHE A 713 6.12 -7.77 -29.93
C PHE A 713 5.03 -7.43 -28.90
N LYS A 714 4.00 -8.27 -28.78
CA LYS A 714 2.87 -8.05 -27.88
C LYS A 714 2.75 -9.15 -26.85
N THR A 715 2.59 -8.75 -25.59
CA THR A 715 2.37 -9.65 -24.46
C THR A 715 0.88 -9.72 -24.11
N HIS A 716 0.40 -10.91 -23.77
CA HIS A 716 -0.99 -11.14 -23.37
C HIS A 716 -1.05 -11.68 -21.93
N SER A 717 -0.67 -10.85 -20.96
CA SER A 717 -0.56 -11.22 -19.54
C SER A 717 -1.86 -11.78 -18.94
N GLY A 718 -3.02 -11.34 -19.43
CA GLY A 718 -4.32 -11.86 -18.99
C GLY A 718 -4.53 -13.37 -19.24
N ILE A 719 -3.86 -13.94 -20.24
CA ILE A 719 -3.90 -15.40 -20.48
C ILE A 719 -3.19 -16.13 -19.33
N LEU A 720 -2.04 -15.62 -18.89
CA LEU A 720 -1.29 -16.18 -17.77
C LEU A 720 -2.08 -16.05 -16.47
N GLU A 721 -2.66 -14.89 -16.18
CA GLU A 721 -3.49 -14.71 -14.98
C GLU A 721 -4.73 -15.63 -14.98
N ASN A 722 -5.35 -15.85 -16.14
CA ASN A 722 -6.45 -16.82 -16.28
C ASN A 722 -5.98 -18.27 -16.02
N LEU A 723 -4.76 -18.65 -16.42
CA LEU A 723 -4.18 -19.96 -16.09
C LEU A 723 -3.95 -20.12 -14.59
N VAL A 724 -3.45 -19.08 -13.92
CA VAL A 724 -3.26 -19.07 -12.46
C VAL A 724 -4.60 -19.24 -11.75
N PHE A 725 -5.62 -18.45 -12.13
CA PHE A 725 -6.97 -18.61 -11.57
C PHE A 725 -7.58 -19.98 -11.84
N PHE A 726 -7.31 -20.58 -13.00
CA PHE A 726 -7.72 -21.96 -13.28
C PHE A 726 -7.03 -22.94 -12.31
N ALA A 727 -5.72 -22.80 -12.07
CA ALA A 727 -4.96 -23.65 -11.17
C ALA A 727 -5.41 -23.54 -9.69
N GLU A 728 -5.68 -22.31 -9.23
CA GLU A 728 -6.28 -22.05 -7.91
C GLU A 728 -7.66 -22.73 -7.80
N THR A 729 -8.53 -22.50 -8.80
CA THR A 729 -9.93 -22.96 -8.77
C THR A 729 -10.05 -24.47 -8.88
N ILE A 730 -9.28 -25.11 -9.76
CA ILE A 730 -9.32 -26.57 -9.88
C ILE A 730 -8.77 -27.24 -8.62
N SER A 731 -7.78 -26.64 -7.95
CA SER A 731 -7.27 -27.13 -6.66
C SER A 731 -8.35 -27.09 -5.58
N LEU A 732 -9.11 -26.00 -5.50
CA LEU A 732 -10.27 -25.87 -4.61
C LEU A 732 -11.36 -26.89 -4.94
N SER A 733 -11.72 -27.04 -6.21
CA SER A 733 -12.69 -28.04 -6.64
C SER A 733 -12.23 -29.47 -6.31
N LEU A 734 -10.94 -29.76 -6.36
CA LEU A 734 -10.39 -31.06 -5.94
C LEU A 734 -10.50 -31.29 -4.43
N TRP A 735 -10.32 -30.26 -3.60
CA TRP A 735 -10.54 -30.37 -2.15
C TRP A 735 -12.01 -30.67 -1.83
N VAL A 736 -12.95 -29.94 -2.45
CA VAL A 736 -14.39 -30.22 -2.32
C VAL A 736 -14.71 -31.64 -2.81
N THR A 737 -14.16 -32.03 -3.96
CA THR A 737 -14.36 -33.39 -4.52
C THR A 737 -13.82 -34.48 -3.58
N SER A 738 -12.73 -34.20 -2.86
CA SER A 738 -12.19 -35.09 -1.83
C SER A 738 -13.15 -35.26 -0.66
N TYR A 739 -13.79 -34.18 -0.21
CA TYR A 739 -14.87 -34.25 0.78
C TYR A 739 -16.05 -35.08 0.27
N CYS A 740 -16.55 -34.80 -0.94
CA CYS A 740 -17.62 -35.58 -1.57
C CYS A 740 -17.28 -37.08 -1.67
N SER A 741 -16.05 -37.41 -2.08
CA SER A 741 -15.57 -38.79 -2.13
C SER A 741 -15.54 -39.44 -0.74
N GLY A 742 -15.20 -38.68 0.30
CA GLY A 742 -15.19 -39.14 1.70
C GLY A 742 -16.58 -39.57 2.17
N VAL A 743 -17.63 -38.84 1.77
CA VAL A 743 -19.03 -39.15 2.07
C VAL A 743 -19.57 -40.29 1.21
N LEU A 744 -19.38 -40.21 -0.11
CA LEU A 744 -20.00 -41.16 -1.06
C LEU A 744 -19.37 -42.56 -1.03
N ARG A 745 -18.07 -42.70 -0.75
CA ARG A 745 -17.37 -44.01 -0.77
C ARG A 745 -17.93 -44.99 0.27
N PRO A 746 -18.16 -44.62 1.54
CA PRO A 746 -18.85 -45.47 2.52
C PRO A 746 -20.25 -45.91 2.05
N PHE A 747 -21.05 -45.00 1.51
CA PHE A 747 -22.40 -45.32 1.03
C PHE A 747 -22.38 -46.36 -0.11
N LYS A 748 -21.51 -46.16 -1.12
CA LYS A 748 -21.34 -47.11 -2.23
C LYS A 748 -20.89 -48.48 -1.74
N SER A 749 -19.91 -48.51 -0.84
CA SER A 749 -19.36 -49.74 -0.24
C SER A 749 -20.43 -50.50 0.56
N ASN A 750 -21.25 -49.80 1.33
CA ASN A 750 -22.33 -50.38 2.13
C ASN A 750 -23.44 -50.96 1.25
N LEU A 751 -23.82 -50.26 0.17
CA LEU A 751 -24.78 -50.77 -0.82
C LEU A 751 -24.28 -52.02 -1.54
N GLN A 752 -23.01 -52.06 -1.94
CA GLN A 752 -22.40 -53.25 -2.56
C GLN A 752 -22.36 -54.44 -1.60
N LYS A 753 -22.07 -54.21 -0.31
CA LYS A 753 -22.15 -55.25 0.74
C LYS A 753 -23.58 -55.74 0.96
N LYS A 754 -24.59 -54.85 0.97
CA LYS A 754 -26.01 -55.22 1.07
C LYS A 754 -26.46 -56.06 -0.13
N LYS A 755 -26.05 -55.71 -1.36
CA LYS A 755 -26.32 -56.49 -2.59
C LYS A 755 -25.73 -57.90 -2.54
N LYS A 756 -24.51 -58.07 -2.02
CA LYS A 756 -23.89 -59.40 -1.86
C LYS A 756 -24.62 -60.28 -0.83
N LYS A 757 -25.34 -59.70 0.14
CA LYS A 757 -26.07 -60.44 1.19
C LYS A 757 -27.52 -60.79 0.84
N LYS A 758 -28.23 -59.96 0.06
CA LYS A 758 -29.61 -60.24 -0.40
C LYS A 758 -29.59 -60.72 -1.85
N LYS A 759 -29.72 -62.03 -2.08
CA LYS A 759 -29.68 -62.66 -3.42
C LYS A 759 -30.87 -62.29 -4.33
N ASP A 760 -31.96 -61.74 -3.80
CA ASP A 760 -33.26 -61.72 -4.52
C ASP A 760 -33.86 -60.34 -4.83
N THR A 761 -33.06 -59.27 -4.96
CA THR A 761 -33.56 -58.05 -5.65
C THR A 761 -32.40 -57.16 -6.14
N PRO A 762 -32.31 -56.85 -7.45
CA PRO A 762 -31.31 -55.92 -7.96
C PRO A 762 -31.72 -54.48 -7.60
N ALA A 763 -31.34 -53.98 -6.42
CA ALA A 763 -31.44 -52.55 -6.15
C ALA A 763 -30.57 -51.81 -7.18
N ALA A 764 -31.13 -50.93 -8.00
CA ALA A 764 -30.35 -50.14 -8.96
C ALA A 764 -29.27 -49.32 -8.23
N MET A 765 -28.09 -49.14 -8.83
CA MET A 765 -27.09 -48.25 -8.25
C MET A 765 -27.59 -46.80 -8.43
N PRO A 766 -27.66 -45.98 -7.37
CA PRO A 766 -28.06 -44.58 -7.52
C PRO A 766 -27.20 -43.85 -8.56
N GLN A 767 -27.85 -43.07 -9.41
CA GLN A 767 -27.21 -42.38 -10.55
C GLN A 767 -26.12 -41.39 -10.10
N VAL A 768 -26.23 -40.85 -8.88
CA VAL A 768 -25.25 -39.96 -8.26
C VAL A 768 -23.83 -40.56 -8.24
N PHE A 769 -23.68 -41.88 -8.06
CA PHE A 769 -22.36 -42.53 -8.07
C PHE A 769 -21.72 -42.58 -9.46
N THR A 770 -22.55 -42.80 -10.49
CA THR A 770 -22.11 -42.82 -11.89
C THR A 770 -21.71 -41.41 -12.31
N VAL A 771 -22.56 -40.42 -12.06
CA VAL A 771 -22.28 -39.01 -12.38
C VAL A 771 -21.06 -38.48 -11.63
N PHE A 772 -20.86 -38.87 -10.37
CA PHE A 772 -19.64 -38.52 -9.64
C PHE A 772 -18.39 -39.14 -10.27
N SER A 773 -18.47 -40.40 -10.71
CA SER A 773 -17.35 -41.08 -11.38
C SER A 773 -17.03 -40.43 -12.74
N GLU A 774 -18.05 -40.05 -13.50
CA GLU A 774 -17.93 -39.28 -14.74
C GLU A 774 -17.30 -37.90 -14.49
N TYR A 775 -17.73 -37.20 -13.45
CA TYR A 775 -17.17 -35.91 -13.03
C TYR A 775 -15.68 -36.02 -12.70
N VAL A 776 -15.28 -37.00 -11.86
CA VAL A 776 -13.86 -37.25 -11.53
C VAL A 776 -13.04 -37.59 -12.78
N SER A 777 -13.59 -38.39 -13.70
CA SER A 777 -12.95 -38.67 -15.00
C SER A 777 -12.84 -37.42 -15.87
N GLY A 778 -13.85 -36.54 -15.83
CA GLY A 778 -13.85 -35.24 -16.49
C GLY A 778 -12.75 -34.32 -15.94
N LEU A 779 -12.61 -34.22 -14.62
CA LEU A 779 -11.51 -33.48 -13.97
C LEU A 779 -10.14 -34.02 -14.37
N GLN A 780 -9.97 -35.35 -14.42
CA GLN A 780 -8.73 -35.99 -14.85
C GLN A 780 -8.36 -35.60 -16.29
N THR A 781 -9.36 -35.62 -17.17
CA THR A 781 -9.21 -35.25 -18.58
C THR A 781 -8.87 -33.76 -18.70
N LEU A 782 -9.56 -32.91 -17.94
CA LEU A 782 -9.34 -31.46 -17.97
C LEU A 782 -7.94 -31.07 -17.48
N LEU A 783 -7.46 -31.69 -16.39
CA LEU A 783 -6.08 -31.51 -15.91
C LEU A 783 -5.05 -31.96 -16.95
N SER A 784 -5.29 -33.08 -17.62
CA SER A 784 -4.39 -33.55 -18.68
C SER A 784 -4.36 -32.55 -19.85
N ASN A 785 -5.54 -32.05 -20.26
CA ASN A 785 -5.67 -31.08 -21.33
C ASN A 785 -4.97 -29.74 -21.03
N VAL A 786 -5.07 -29.22 -19.81
CA VAL A 786 -4.39 -27.96 -19.44
C VAL A 786 -2.88 -28.14 -19.36
N ILE A 787 -2.40 -29.30 -18.89
CA ILE A 787 -0.96 -29.60 -18.87
C ILE A 787 -0.42 -29.63 -20.29
N ASP A 788 -1.12 -30.28 -21.22
CA ASP A 788 -0.71 -30.31 -22.62
C ASP A 788 -0.82 -28.95 -23.31
N HIS A 789 -1.82 -28.14 -22.94
CA HIS A 789 -1.91 -26.73 -23.39
C HIS A 789 -0.71 -25.91 -22.91
N ILE A 790 -0.32 -26.03 -21.64
CA ILE A 790 0.84 -25.34 -21.07
C ILE A 790 2.13 -25.74 -21.81
N LYS A 791 2.36 -27.04 -22.07
CA LYS A 791 3.50 -27.48 -22.89
C LYS A 791 3.48 -26.88 -24.29
N GLY A 792 2.30 -26.76 -24.90
CA GLY A 792 2.13 -26.09 -26.20
C GLY A 792 2.56 -24.62 -26.15
N LEU A 793 2.21 -23.90 -25.08
CA LEU A 793 2.67 -22.53 -24.84
C LEU A 793 4.18 -22.47 -24.64
N GLU A 794 4.77 -23.36 -23.85
CA GLU A 794 6.22 -23.42 -23.63
C GLU A 794 7.01 -23.69 -24.92
N VAL A 795 6.52 -24.58 -25.78
CA VAL A 795 7.11 -24.87 -27.10
C VAL A 795 7.03 -23.63 -27.97
N THR A 796 5.86 -22.97 -27.99
CA THR A 796 5.67 -21.72 -28.75
C THR A 796 6.62 -20.63 -28.28
N LEU A 797 6.75 -20.43 -26.96
CA LEU A 797 7.69 -19.49 -26.38
C LEU A 797 9.13 -19.85 -26.74
N THR A 798 9.54 -21.11 -26.62
CA THR A 798 10.92 -21.53 -26.92
C THR A 798 11.25 -21.41 -28.41
N ALA A 799 10.26 -21.55 -29.30
CA ALA A 799 10.42 -21.37 -30.73
C ALA A 799 10.61 -19.90 -31.14
N LEU A 800 10.24 -18.93 -30.30
CA LEU A 800 10.50 -17.51 -30.54
C LEU A 800 12.00 -17.23 -30.39
N LYS A 801 12.70 -17.21 -31.53
CA LYS A 801 14.08 -16.78 -31.61
C LYS A 801 14.15 -15.25 -31.67
N LEU A 802 14.25 -14.62 -30.50
CA LEU A 802 14.39 -13.16 -30.37
C LEU A 802 15.61 -12.60 -31.14
N GLU A 803 16.64 -13.42 -31.34
CA GLU A 803 17.85 -13.05 -32.09
C GLU A 803 17.59 -12.82 -33.59
N GLU A 804 16.60 -13.51 -34.16
CA GLU A 804 16.23 -13.48 -35.57
C GLU A 804 15.15 -12.42 -35.89
N LEU A 805 14.57 -11.78 -34.87
CA LEU A 805 13.64 -10.68 -35.05
C LEU A 805 14.40 -9.41 -35.45
N SER A 806 14.21 -8.97 -36.69
CA SER A 806 14.58 -7.62 -37.10
C SER A 806 13.66 -6.64 -36.37
N LEU A 807 14.22 -5.90 -35.41
CA LEU A 807 13.60 -4.67 -34.95
C LEU A 807 13.67 -3.71 -36.14
N GLU A 808 12.63 -3.68 -36.97
CA GLU A 808 12.54 -2.84 -38.18
C GLU A 808 12.44 -1.34 -37.84
N ASP A 809 12.44 -0.98 -36.56
CA ASP A 809 12.48 0.40 -36.11
C ASP A 809 13.86 0.99 -36.40
N SER A 810 13.99 1.60 -37.59
CA SER A 810 15.15 2.36 -38.08
C SER A 810 15.58 3.53 -37.16
N THR A 811 14.84 3.75 -36.07
CA THR A 811 15.01 4.82 -35.08
C THR A 811 15.90 4.43 -33.90
N PHE A 812 16.06 3.14 -33.59
CA PHE A 812 16.94 2.69 -32.51
C PHE A 812 18.40 2.52 -32.96
N SER A 813 19.31 3.02 -32.13
CA SER A 813 20.73 2.70 -32.17
C SER A 813 21.00 1.22 -31.87
N GLU A 814 22.16 0.71 -32.28
CA GLU A 814 22.52 -0.69 -32.02
C GLU A 814 22.55 -1.02 -30.52
N GLU A 815 22.97 -0.07 -29.67
CA GLU A 815 22.96 -0.23 -28.22
C GLU A 815 21.53 -0.31 -27.67
N GLU A 816 20.61 0.55 -28.11
CA GLU A 816 19.19 0.46 -27.76
C GLU A 816 18.59 -0.89 -28.16
N LYS A 817 18.90 -1.39 -29.37
CA LYS A 817 18.44 -2.72 -29.81
C LYS A 817 18.93 -3.84 -28.88
N THR A 818 20.12 -3.72 -28.28
CA THR A 818 20.59 -4.72 -27.30
C THR A 818 19.73 -4.69 -26.04
N PHE A 819 19.45 -3.51 -25.48
CA PHE A 819 18.60 -3.38 -24.30
C PHE A 819 17.16 -3.85 -24.55
N THR A 820 16.59 -3.54 -25.73
CA THR A 820 15.27 -4.05 -26.12
C THR A 820 15.24 -5.58 -26.16
N LYS A 821 16.25 -6.21 -26.78
CA LYS A 821 16.37 -7.67 -26.83
C LYS A 821 16.53 -8.28 -25.45
N THR A 822 17.32 -7.65 -24.58
CA THR A 822 17.47 -8.09 -23.18
C THR A 822 16.14 -8.01 -22.43
N ALA A 823 15.38 -6.92 -22.56
CA ALA A 823 14.08 -6.76 -21.92
C ALA A 823 13.06 -7.80 -22.42
N GLN A 824 12.98 -8.01 -23.74
CA GLN A 824 12.12 -9.05 -24.33
C GLN A 824 12.52 -10.46 -23.87
N GLY A 825 13.83 -10.74 -23.78
CA GLY A 825 14.35 -12.00 -23.26
C GLY A 825 14.00 -12.24 -21.79
N LYS A 826 14.08 -11.20 -20.95
CA LYS A 826 13.63 -11.26 -19.54
C LYS A 826 12.14 -11.59 -19.45
N VAL A 827 11.29 -10.99 -20.29
CA VAL A 827 9.84 -11.27 -20.31
C VAL A 827 9.55 -12.70 -20.77
N GLN A 828 10.19 -13.16 -21.84
CA GLN A 828 10.06 -14.52 -22.35
C GLN A 828 10.51 -15.57 -21.31
N SER A 829 11.66 -15.35 -20.66
CA SER A 829 12.16 -16.21 -19.58
C SER A 829 11.17 -16.27 -18.42
N SER A 830 10.68 -15.12 -17.99
CA SER A 830 9.74 -15.06 -16.87
C SER A 830 8.45 -15.82 -17.17
N TYR A 831 7.88 -15.71 -18.37
CA TYR A 831 6.70 -16.49 -18.74
C TYR A 831 6.97 -17.99 -18.76
N LYS A 832 8.14 -18.40 -19.24
CA LYS A 832 8.54 -19.80 -19.22
C LYS A 832 8.62 -20.33 -17.78
N GLN A 833 9.26 -19.59 -16.88
CA GLN A 833 9.33 -19.97 -15.47
C GLN A 833 7.93 -20.06 -14.83
N SER A 834 7.04 -19.10 -15.11
CA SER A 834 5.67 -19.14 -14.61
C SER A 834 4.90 -20.37 -15.10
N LEU A 835 5.01 -20.69 -16.40
CA LEU A 835 4.38 -21.87 -16.97
C LEU A 835 4.90 -23.17 -16.34
N GLN A 836 6.21 -23.27 -16.10
CA GLN A 836 6.83 -24.44 -15.49
C GLN A 836 6.31 -24.68 -14.06
N GLU A 837 6.23 -23.64 -13.24
CA GLU A 837 5.71 -23.77 -11.86
C GLU A 837 4.22 -24.14 -11.84
N ILE A 838 3.40 -23.55 -12.73
CA ILE A 838 1.99 -23.92 -12.88
C ILE A 838 1.86 -25.37 -13.37
N GLU A 839 2.66 -25.79 -14.36
CA GLU A 839 2.64 -27.15 -14.89
C GLU A 839 3.02 -28.18 -13.81
N GLU A 840 4.07 -27.90 -13.04
CA GLU A 840 4.52 -28.76 -11.95
C GLU A 840 3.43 -28.93 -10.89
N LEU A 841 2.78 -27.85 -10.48
CA LEU A 841 1.65 -27.88 -9.55
C LEU A 841 0.51 -28.74 -10.12
N LEU A 842 0.10 -28.52 -11.37
CA LEU A 842 -1.02 -29.24 -11.99
C LEU A 842 -0.70 -30.73 -12.20
N LYS A 843 0.54 -31.10 -12.50
CA LYS A 843 1.00 -32.50 -12.54
C LYS A 843 0.84 -33.17 -11.18
N LYS A 844 1.30 -32.52 -10.11
CA LYS A 844 1.11 -33.01 -8.73
C LYS A 844 -0.37 -33.17 -8.40
N ARG A 845 -1.22 -32.21 -8.82
CA ARG A 845 -2.69 -32.28 -8.63
C ARG A 845 -3.33 -33.41 -9.43
N LEU A 846 -2.88 -33.68 -10.65
CA LEU A 846 -3.40 -34.80 -11.47
C LEU A 846 -3.17 -36.15 -10.78
N ASP A 847 -2.06 -36.33 -10.08
CA ASP A 847 -1.78 -37.57 -9.34
C ASP A 847 -2.71 -37.79 -8.15
N THR A 848 -3.24 -36.71 -7.53
CA THR A 848 -4.16 -36.83 -6.38
C THR A 848 -5.53 -37.38 -6.78
N ILE A 849 -5.96 -37.19 -8.04
CA ILE A 849 -7.26 -37.66 -8.56
C ILE A 849 -7.44 -39.17 -8.40
N LYS A 850 -6.37 -39.96 -8.45
CA LYS A 850 -6.43 -41.42 -8.26
C LYS A 850 -7.09 -41.79 -6.92
N LYS A 851 -6.91 -40.95 -5.88
CA LYS A 851 -7.51 -41.12 -4.55
C LYS A 851 -9.00 -40.74 -4.48
N LEU A 852 -9.55 -40.11 -5.51
CA LEU A 852 -10.94 -39.61 -5.55
C LEU A 852 -11.92 -40.57 -6.22
N LYS A 853 -11.43 -41.60 -6.92
CA LYS A 853 -12.28 -42.62 -7.54
C LYS A 853 -12.96 -43.45 -6.43
N ILE A 854 -14.27 -43.70 -6.58
CA ILE A 854 -15.10 -44.45 -5.62
C ILE A 854 -15.70 -45.70 -6.23
#